data_AF-A0A7C3C3K3-F1
#
_entry.id   AF-A0A7C3C3K3-F1
#
_cell.length_a   1.000
_cell.length_b   1.000
_cell.length_c   1.000
_cell.angle_alpha   90.00
_cell.angle_beta   90.00
_cell.angle_gamma   90.00
#
_symmetry.space_group_name_H-M   'P 1'
#
loop_
_entity.id
_entity.type
_entity.pdbx_description
1 polymer ?
#
loop_
_entity_poly.entity_id
_entity_poly.type
_entity_poly.pdbx_seq_one_letter_code
_entity_poly.pdbx_strand_id
1 'polypeptide(L)'
;LEAYPDIGKLALKGSENPNLLPEGAITVRMHSVGGWGAITTGKNLAMTLYELLGYEIKANPKYGSEKKGQPTTYYMSAAPEPIPLSCEYHNVDVVLSPDPHVFHHSNPLFGLRKGGVFIIQHSGTAQELWESLPENAQRYIIDNDIRLFYVDGFRIAREEASNPELQLRMQGNAFQGAFFAASPLMERAGLDEKKLFAAIEAQLESKFGSKGRKVVEDNLRVVRRGFEETREVTEKTLTPRKAGEEHARSALPVLLKDIPEADGRASDIHRFWEQTGEFYATGRGSDITADPFQALSLIPASTGIFRDMTQIRFEVPKFIAEKCTACGECYTVCPDSACPGLVNTVAEVFSSAIAAAEKEIGMTEHLRRESRKLEKILRPMIDEAGEEADVNALIHQAIDHLLVESDLEGGERARLEEEMEAFRKAIGEFRFSVTKPYWIQREKKQKGSGGLFSITINPYTCKGCMECVEVCDDGALVPVQQDEEIVARLRREWDFWEQLPTTNPQFDRIDDLDEKVGALQTLLLDKPVYNSMVCGDGACLGCGEKTAIHLFTATVTALMQPRVKAHLKRLDDLISRLETHIRLKLAQGVDLSDPATIGALAGTDDDVTLADLARTLDADGVSTVIDKEWLAWATGLLDRLRDLKWRYEEGPTKRGRSDMGVINSTGCTSVWGSTFPYNPYPFPWTSHLFQDSPSVAMGVFEGHMTKMAEGFKAIRMAELELAGKYNPAEHEDFFAKFGWKDFTEEEWKLCPPVVAIGGDGAMYDIGFQNLSRAMASGMPIKVLVVDTQVYSNTGGQACTSGFISQVADMSPYGRDWKGKEEIRKEISLIGMAHRTTFVLQGAQSNVTHLLEGYIDGLNSRRPALFNIYTVCPPEHGVGDDAADVQTKMAVESRAYPLVRYDPDAGETFDECLDLSGNPALDRDWPEYTLKYVDEDGREAEMRLPFTFADFAVTEGRFRKHFRRVPREKWTDDMVPFHEFLDMDEDDREGRFPYVWAVDDENRLVRVICSQEIVRSAEERRAFWRQLKGIAGLMNRVDVEAEIAKAKAEMAGRLAGALLGLAEGGEAPAVAASLVSAAA
;
A
#
# COMPACT_ATOMS: atom_id res chain seq x y z
N LEU A 1 30.62 15.97 14.61
CA LEU A 1 31.36 17.05 13.91
C LEU A 1 32.71 17.33 14.56
N GLU A 2 32.83 17.30 15.89
CA GLU A 2 34.11 17.46 16.61
C GLU A 2 35.20 16.45 16.19
N ALA A 3 34.82 15.23 15.80
CA ALA A 3 35.76 14.23 15.29
C ALA A 3 36.28 14.51 13.86
N TYR A 4 35.62 15.40 13.09
CA TYR A 4 35.94 15.70 11.69
C TYR A 4 35.77 17.20 11.37
N PRO A 5 36.48 18.13 12.06
CA PRO A 5 36.27 19.57 11.95
C PRO A 5 36.62 20.16 10.57
N ASP A 6 37.43 19.44 9.78
CA ASP A 6 37.91 19.88 8.47
C ASP A 6 37.23 19.17 7.29
N ILE A 7 36.21 18.33 7.50
CA ILE A 7 35.59 17.55 6.42
C ILE A 7 35.10 18.41 5.25
N GLY A 8 34.54 19.59 5.54
CA GLY A 8 34.10 20.55 4.53
C GLY A 8 35.25 21.16 3.70
N LYS A 9 36.50 21.12 4.20
CA LYS A 9 37.69 21.59 3.48
C LYS A 9 38.24 20.54 2.50
N LEU A 10 37.76 19.30 2.56
CA LEU A 10 38.16 18.23 1.64
C LEU A 10 37.46 18.33 0.27
N ALA A 11 36.41 19.14 0.14
CA ALA A 11 35.74 19.38 -1.13
C ALA A 11 36.57 20.31 -2.02
N LEU A 12 36.84 19.90 -3.26
CA LEU A 12 37.42 20.77 -4.29
C LEU A 12 36.33 21.69 -4.83
N LYS A 13 36.52 23.01 -4.73
CA LYS A 13 35.66 24.00 -5.37
C LYS A 13 36.21 24.34 -6.75
N GLY A 14 35.48 23.96 -7.81
CA GLY A 14 35.79 24.40 -9.17
C GLY A 14 35.63 25.92 -9.31
N SER A 15 36.50 26.58 -10.07
CA SER A 15 36.43 28.02 -10.34
C SER A 15 35.45 28.36 -11.47
N GLU A 16 35.38 27.51 -12.50
CA GLU A 16 34.53 27.68 -13.69
C GLU A 16 34.15 26.31 -14.28
N ASN A 17 32.98 26.21 -14.96
CA ASN A 17 32.55 25.01 -15.67
C ASN A 17 32.66 25.24 -17.20
N PRO A 18 33.77 24.84 -17.84
CA PRO A 18 34.03 25.17 -19.25
C PRO A 18 33.08 24.41 -20.19
N ASN A 19 32.63 25.08 -21.26
CA ASN A 19 31.88 24.41 -22.32
C ASN A 19 32.86 23.66 -23.25
N LEU A 20 32.81 22.32 -23.23
CA LEU A 20 33.66 21.44 -24.05
C LEU A 20 32.89 20.77 -25.20
N LEU A 21 31.72 21.30 -25.56
CA LEU A 21 30.96 20.80 -26.72
C LEU A 21 31.64 21.20 -28.03
N PRO A 22 31.60 20.34 -29.07
CA PRO A 22 32.07 20.71 -30.40
C PRO A 22 31.33 21.93 -30.96
N GLU A 23 31.98 22.66 -31.87
CA GLU A 23 31.32 23.76 -32.58
C GLU A 23 30.14 23.22 -33.41
N GLY A 24 29.06 23.99 -33.49
CA GLY A 24 27.83 23.56 -34.17
C GLY A 24 26.99 22.53 -33.41
N ALA A 25 27.39 22.13 -32.19
CA ALA A 25 26.58 21.26 -31.34
C ALA A 25 25.24 21.91 -30.95
N ILE A 26 24.25 21.05 -30.69
CA ILE A 26 22.98 21.38 -30.06
C ILE A 26 22.76 20.47 -28.85
N THR A 27 22.40 21.07 -27.74
CA THR A 27 22.08 20.41 -26.48
C THR A 27 20.62 20.56 -26.15
N VAL A 28 20.00 19.44 -25.77
CA VAL A 28 18.59 19.34 -25.46
C VAL A 28 18.46 18.75 -24.06
N ARG A 29 17.68 19.41 -23.21
CA ARG A 29 17.21 18.83 -21.95
C ARG A 29 15.70 18.70 -22.02
N MET A 30 15.17 17.58 -21.58
CA MET A 30 13.72 17.37 -21.52
C MET A 30 13.29 16.93 -20.14
N HIS A 31 12.29 17.60 -19.58
CA HIS A 31 11.69 17.31 -18.27
C HIS A 31 10.30 16.72 -18.47
N SER A 32 10.04 15.57 -17.87
CA SER A 32 8.76 14.86 -18.04
C SER A 32 8.46 13.97 -16.84
N VAL A 33 7.33 13.28 -16.84
CA VAL A 33 6.94 12.33 -15.80
C VAL A 33 7.03 10.90 -16.35
N GLY A 34 7.50 9.97 -15.52
CA GLY A 34 7.59 8.54 -15.85
C GLY A 34 6.24 7.99 -16.33
N GLY A 35 6.20 7.49 -17.56
CA GLY A 35 4.99 7.02 -18.24
C GLY A 35 4.51 7.91 -19.39
N TRP A 36 4.99 9.15 -19.52
CA TRP A 36 4.51 10.13 -20.51
C TRP A 36 5.29 10.13 -21.85
N GLY A 37 6.16 9.14 -22.04
CA GLY A 37 6.80 8.89 -23.34
C GLY A 37 8.05 9.70 -23.66
N ALA A 38 8.53 10.59 -22.76
CA ALA A 38 9.70 11.44 -23.02
C ALA A 38 10.97 10.68 -23.43
N ILE A 39 11.24 9.49 -22.87
CA ILE A 39 12.39 8.68 -23.28
C ILE A 39 12.24 8.20 -24.73
N THR A 40 11.03 7.80 -25.12
CA THR A 40 10.74 7.40 -26.50
C THR A 40 10.90 8.59 -27.44
N THR A 41 10.43 9.77 -27.06
CA THR A 41 10.65 11.02 -27.79
C THR A 41 12.13 11.33 -27.95
N GLY A 42 12.90 11.25 -26.86
CA GLY A 42 14.34 11.52 -26.87
C GLY A 42 15.08 10.58 -27.81
N LYS A 43 14.74 9.29 -27.81
CA LYS A 43 15.27 8.30 -28.75
C LYS A 43 14.86 8.58 -30.19
N ASN A 44 13.60 8.91 -30.44
CA ASN A 44 13.12 9.24 -31.79
C ASN A 44 13.84 10.48 -32.33
N LEU A 45 13.94 11.54 -31.52
CA LEU A 45 14.64 12.77 -31.86
C LEU A 45 16.13 12.51 -32.15
N ALA A 46 16.81 11.75 -31.28
CA ALA A 46 18.20 11.33 -31.49
C ALA A 46 18.39 10.63 -32.84
N MET A 47 17.55 9.64 -33.14
CA MET A 47 17.60 8.91 -34.40
C MET A 47 17.30 9.81 -35.60
N THR A 48 16.33 10.73 -35.50
CA THR A 48 16.03 11.69 -36.58
C THR A 48 17.23 12.58 -36.85
N LEU A 49 17.90 13.10 -35.82
CA LEU A 49 19.08 13.95 -35.98
C LEU A 49 20.25 13.19 -36.63
N TYR A 50 20.45 11.92 -36.27
CA TYR A 50 21.46 11.07 -36.90
C TYR A 50 21.15 10.81 -38.38
N GLU A 51 19.93 10.35 -38.70
CA GLU A 51 19.56 9.95 -40.07
C GLU A 51 19.47 11.13 -41.03
N LEU A 52 19.01 12.29 -40.56
CA LEU A 52 18.73 13.46 -41.39
C LEU A 52 19.95 14.39 -41.53
N LEU A 53 20.78 14.51 -40.49
CA LEU A 53 21.92 15.44 -40.47
C LEU A 53 23.28 14.74 -40.42
N GLY A 54 23.34 13.44 -40.18
CA GLY A 54 24.60 12.71 -39.99
C GLY A 54 25.34 13.12 -38.71
N TYR A 55 24.64 13.68 -37.73
CA TYR A 55 25.25 14.15 -36.48
C TYR A 55 25.59 12.98 -35.56
N GLU A 56 26.71 13.10 -34.86
CA GLU A 56 27.06 12.26 -33.73
C GLU A 56 26.15 12.61 -32.54
N ILE A 57 25.56 11.59 -31.92
CA ILE A 57 24.56 11.76 -30.85
C ILE A 57 25.09 11.18 -29.54
N LYS A 58 24.84 11.90 -28.46
CA LYS A 58 25.01 11.41 -27.10
C LYS A 58 23.76 11.68 -26.30
N ALA A 59 23.26 10.65 -25.63
CA ALA A 59 22.06 10.74 -24.82
C ALA A 59 22.33 10.13 -23.44
N ASN A 60 21.85 10.79 -22.39
CA ASN A 60 21.99 10.37 -21.01
C ASN A 60 20.63 10.55 -20.30
N PRO A 61 19.72 9.57 -20.40
CA PRO A 61 18.45 9.61 -19.69
C PRO A 61 18.66 9.39 -18.18
N LYS A 62 18.08 10.27 -17.37
CA LYS A 62 18.03 10.18 -15.92
C LYS A 62 16.63 9.78 -15.48
N TYR A 63 16.56 8.67 -14.76
CA TYR A 63 15.32 8.11 -14.22
C TYR A 63 15.28 8.32 -12.70
N GLY A 64 14.07 8.47 -12.16
CA GLY A 64 13.85 8.19 -10.75
C GLY A 64 13.93 6.68 -10.47
N SER A 65 13.98 6.31 -9.19
CA SER A 65 13.88 4.90 -8.76
C SER A 65 12.48 4.31 -8.97
N GLU A 66 11.46 5.15 -9.15
CA GLU A 66 10.08 4.75 -9.31
C GLU A 66 9.74 4.46 -10.79
N LYS A 67 8.95 3.43 -11.04
CA LYS A 67 8.60 2.99 -12.40
C LYS A 67 7.64 3.93 -13.14
N LYS A 68 6.77 4.63 -12.43
CA LYS A 68 5.72 5.51 -12.97
C LYS A 68 5.54 6.70 -12.02
N GLY A 69 5.22 7.89 -12.55
CA GLY A 69 4.81 9.04 -11.74
C GLY A 69 5.93 9.95 -11.22
N GLN A 70 7.23 9.60 -11.36
CA GLN A 70 8.34 10.49 -11.00
C GLN A 70 8.75 11.43 -12.12
N PRO A 71 9.24 12.64 -11.79
CA PRO A 71 10.04 13.43 -12.69
C PRO A 71 11.20 12.64 -13.30
N THR A 72 11.39 12.80 -14.59
CA THR A 72 12.46 12.24 -15.40
C THR A 72 13.12 13.36 -16.19
N THR A 73 14.44 13.28 -16.33
CA THR A 73 15.20 14.27 -17.09
C THR A 73 15.99 13.55 -18.17
N TYR A 74 15.77 13.92 -19.42
CA TYR A 74 16.51 13.39 -20.56
C TYR A 74 17.51 14.42 -21.05
N TYR A 75 18.79 14.05 -21.08
CA TYR A 75 19.86 14.87 -21.65
C TYR A 75 20.27 14.33 -23.01
N MET A 76 20.45 15.21 -23.98
CA MET A 76 20.98 14.85 -25.29
C MET A 76 21.85 15.97 -25.85
N SER A 77 22.91 15.59 -26.55
CA SER A 77 23.67 16.46 -27.43
C SER A 77 23.80 15.84 -28.81
N ALA A 78 23.71 16.65 -29.84
CA ALA A 78 23.97 16.26 -31.22
C ALA A 78 24.99 17.23 -31.83
N ALA A 79 26.00 16.72 -32.53
CA ALA A 79 27.05 17.55 -33.12
C ALA A 79 27.56 16.96 -34.45
N PRO A 80 28.13 17.78 -35.35
CA PRO A 80 28.77 17.28 -36.57
C PRO A 80 30.03 16.43 -36.33
N GLU A 81 30.61 16.50 -35.12
CA GLU A 81 31.85 15.83 -34.73
C GLU A 81 31.66 15.02 -33.43
N PRO A 82 32.53 14.03 -33.14
CA PRO A 82 32.43 13.20 -31.94
C PRO A 82 32.38 14.00 -30.64
N ILE A 83 31.48 13.61 -29.72
CA ILE A 83 31.19 14.35 -28.49
C ILE A 83 31.96 13.75 -27.29
N PRO A 84 32.97 14.43 -26.73
CA PRO A 84 33.81 13.88 -25.66
C PRO A 84 33.14 13.87 -24.27
N LEU A 85 32.09 14.67 -24.07
CA LEU A 85 31.43 14.88 -22.77
C LEU A 85 30.53 13.72 -22.35
N SER A 86 30.71 13.16 -21.16
CA SER A 86 29.84 12.12 -20.57
C SER A 86 29.25 12.58 -19.22
N CYS A 87 28.51 13.69 -19.22
CA CYS A 87 27.94 14.28 -18.00
C CYS A 87 26.57 14.91 -18.27
N GLU A 88 25.88 15.34 -17.21
CA GLU A 88 24.72 16.25 -17.34
C GLU A 88 25.19 17.59 -17.95
N TYR A 89 24.38 18.18 -18.83
CA TYR A 89 24.76 19.41 -19.52
C TYR A 89 24.43 20.65 -18.68
N HIS A 90 25.47 21.43 -18.37
CA HIS A 90 25.31 22.75 -17.75
C HIS A 90 24.98 23.84 -18.77
N ASN A 91 25.39 23.71 -20.03
CA ASN A 91 25.04 24.65 -21.09
C ASN A 91 24.01 23.98 -21.99
N VAL A 92 22.79 24.50 -22.01
CA VAL A 92 21.65 23.92 -22.72
C VAL A 92 21.14 24.90 -23.78
N ASP A 93 20.86 24.43 -24.99
CA ASP A 93 20.31 25.23 -26.09
C ASP A 93 18.78 25.21 -26.12
N VAL A 94 18.20 24.03 -25.90
CA VAL A 94 16.75 23.80 -25.95
C VAL A 94 16.28 23.00 -24.74
N VAL A 95 15.25 23.48 -24.07
CA VAL A 95 14.54 22.76 -23.00
C VAL A 95 13.14 22.40 -23.48
N LEU A 96 12.75 21.13 -23.33
CA LEU A 96 11.41 20.62 -23.61
C LEU A 96 10.76 20.20 -22.30
N SER A 97 9.49 20.55 -22.08
CA SER A 97 8.75 20.12 -20.90
C SER A 97 7.35 19.65 -21.27
N PRO A 98 7.19 18.35 -21.60
CA PRO A 98 5.88 17.69 -21.60
C PRO A 98 5.16 17.77 -20.25
N ASP A 99 5.89 18.00 -19.16
CA ASP A 99 5.31 18.25 -17.85
C ASP A 99 4.88 19.72 -17.68
N PRO A 100 3.58 20.03 -17.50
CA PRO A 100 3.12 21.38 -17.22
C PRO A 100 3.52 21.87 -15.81
N HIS A 101 3.81 20.96 -14.87
CA HIS A 101 4.10 21.27 -13.47
C HIS A 101 5.61 21.28 -13.15
N VAL A 102 6.48 21.35 -14.17
CA VAL A 102 7.94 21.21 -14.05
C VAL A 102 8.60 22.13 -13.01
N PHE A 103 8.06 23.32 -12.77
CA PHE A 103 8.58 24.30 -11.81
C PHE A 103 8.30 23.93 -10.34
N HIS A 104 7.40 23.00 -10.07
CA HIS A 104 7.11 22.55 -8.71
C HIS A 104 8.20 21.65 -8.13
N HIS A 105 8.95 20.93 -8.99
CA HIS A 105 9.93 19.93 -8.56
C HIS A 105 11.32 20.09 -9.17
N SER A 106 11.49 20.96 -10.17
CA SER A 106 12.78 21.18 -10.83
C SER A 106 12.99 22.63 -11.28
N ASN A 107 14.23 22.98 -11.61
CA ASN A 107 14.55 24.23 -12.30
C ASN A 107 14.79 23.95 -13.81
N PRO A 108 13.77 24.07 -14.68
CA PRO A 108 13.92 23.80 -16.10
C PRO A 108 14.79 24.82 -16.83
N LEU A 109 15.05 25.99 -16.23
CA LEU A 109 15.84 27.06 -16.83
C LEU A 109 17.34 26.96 -16.48
N PHE A 110 17.72 26.09 -15.54
CA PHE A 110 19.12 25.97 -15.10
C PHE A 110 20.07 25.68 -16.27
N GLY A 111 21.01 26.60 -16.54
CA GLY A 111 21.99 26.39 -17.61
C GLY A 111 21.48 26.64 -19.04
N LEU A 112 20.22 27.08 -19.20
CA LEU A 112 19.70 27.47 -20.50
C LEU A 112 20.41 28.75 -20.96
N ARG A 113 21.09 28.70 -22.11
CA ARG A 113 21.90 29.84 -22.56
C ARG A 113 21.04 31.06 -22.91
N LYS A 114 21.67 32.24 -22.94
CA LYS A 114 21.04 33.46 -23.47
C LYS A 114 20.52 33.23 -24.90
N GLY A 115 19.28 33.61 -25.18
CA GLY A 115 18.62 33.34 -26.47
C GLY A 115 18.21 31.88 -26.68
N GLY A 116 18.30 31.03 -25.64
CA GLY A 116 17.87 29.64 -25.67
C GLY A 116 16.36 29.48 -25.82
N VAL A 117 15.93 28.25 -26.12
CA VAL A 117 14.51 27.93 -26.37
C VAL A 117 13.97 27.09 -25.22
N PHE A 118 12.79 27.45 -24.71
CA PHE A 118 12.04 26.65 -23.74
C PHE A 118 10.64 26.36 -24.28
N ILE A 119 10.26 25.09 -24.41
CA ILE A 119 8.94 24.64 -24.89
C ILE A 119 8.25 23.91 -23.75
N ILE A 120 7.02 24.29 -23.39
CA ILE A 120 6.26 23.70 -22.28
C ILE A 120 4.84 23.25 -22.69
N GLN A 121 4.34 22.21 -22.04
CA GLN A 121 2.97 21.72 -22.18
C GLN A 121 2.00 22.74 -21.59
N HIS A 122 1.04 23.22 -22.37
CA HIS A 122 0.01 24.14 -21.90
C HIS A 122 -1.24 24.10 -22.78
N SER A 123 -2.42 24.07 -22.17
CA SER A 123 -3.72 24.03 -22.86
C SER A 123 -4.44 25.38 -22.96
N GLY A 124 -3.98 26.40 -22.22
CA GLY A 124 -4.54 27.74 -22.21
C GLY A 124 -3.86 28.71 -23.19
N THR A 125 -4.00 30.00 -22.89
CA THR A 125 -3.45 31.11 -23.67
C THR A 125 -2.01 31.46 -23.28
N ALA A 126 -1.32 32.20 -24.14
CA ALA A 126 0.04 32.67 -23.86
C ALA A 126 0.14 33.50 -22.57
N GLN A 127 -0.90 34.27 -22.25
CA GLN A 127 -0.96 35.11 -21.05
C GLN A 127 -1.16 34.27 -19.78
N GLU A 128 -2.08 33.31 -19.81
CA GLU A 128 -2.30 32.37 -18.69
C GLU A 128 -1.04 31.57 -18.38
N LEU A 129 -0.33 31.07 -19.41
CA LEU A 129 0.96 30.43 -19.22
C LEU A 129 1.96 31.37 -18.55
N TRP A 130 2.12 32.59 -19.07
CA TRP A 130 3.08 33.54 -18.52
C TRP A 130 2.80 33.88 -17.05
N GLU A 131 1.53 34.12 -16.71
CA GLU A 131 1.07 34.40 -15.36
C GLU A 131 1.26 33.21 -14.40
N SER A 132 1.23 31.97 -14.92
CA SER A 132 1.49 30.76 -14.11
C SER A 132 2.98 30.56 -13.75
N LEU A 133 3.91 31.22 -14.45
CA LEU A 133 5.34 31.03 -14.20
C LEU A 133 5.80 31.76 -12.92
N PRO A 134 6.68 31.15 -12.10
CA PRO A 134 7.29 31.82 -10.95
C PRO A 134 8.02 33.13 -11.32
N GLU A 135 7.97 34.14 -10.44
CA GLU A 135 8.58 35.46 -10.70
C GLU A 135 10.08 35.37 -11.03
N ASN A 136 10.82 34.50 -10.34
CA ASN A 136 12.24 34.25 -10.61
C ASN A 136 12.46 33.63 -11.99
N ALA A 137 11.56 32.76 -12.45
CA ALA A 137 11.58 32.18 -13.79
C ALA A 137 11.26 33.23 -14.85
N GLN A 138 10.23 34.07 -14.64
CA GLN A 138 9.91 35.20 -15.52
C GLN A 138 11.11 36.14 -15.67
N ARG A 139 11.73 36.51 -14.54
CA ARG A 139 12.92 37.38 -14.52
C ARG A 139 14.09 36.75 -15.28
N TYR A 140 14.37 35.47 -15.05
CA TYR A 140 15.42 34.75 -15.78
C TYR A 140 15.16 34.72 -17.29
N ILE A 141 13.91 34.46 -17.70
CA ILE A 141 13.50 34.44 -19.11
C ILE A 141 13.72 35.81 -19.76
N ILE A 142 13.39 36.91 -19.08
CA ILE A 142 13.59 38.26 -19.58
C ILE A 142 15.10 38.60 -19.66
N ASP A 143 15.83 38.42 -18.56
CA ASP A 143 17.24 38.81 -18.45
C ASP A 143 18.15 38.06 -19.45
N ASN A 144 17.78 36.81 -19.76
CA ASN A 144 18.51 35.95 -20.68
C ASN A 144 17.86 35.86 -22.07
N ASP A 145 16.85 36.68 -22.37
CA ASP A 145 16.17 36.70 -23.68
C ASP A 145 15.74 35.29 -24.14
N ILE A 146 15.20 34.50 -23.23
CA ILE A 146 14.78 33.11 -23.50
C ILE A 146 13.52 33.14 -24.35
N ARG A 147 13.50 32.34 -25.42
CA ARG A 147 12.33 32.17 -26.29
C ARG A 147 11.42 31.09 -25.71
N LEU A 148 10.30 31.51 -25.13
CA LEU A 148 9.31 30.65 -24.50
C LEU A 148 8.22 30.27 -25.50
N PHE A 149 8.01 28.97 -25.69
CA PHE A 149 6.99 28.40 -26.54
C PHE A 149 6.09 27.44 -25.77
N TYR A 150 4.89 27.21 -26.28
CA TYR A 150 3.98 26.21 -25.72
C TYR A 150 3.24 25.43 -26.80
N VAL A 151 2.82 24.23 -26.43
CA VAL A 151 2.00 23.32 -27.24
C VAL A 151 1.09 22.51 -26.33
N ASP A 152 -0.11 22.21 -26.80
CA ASP A 152 -1.02 21.30 -26.10
C ASP A 152 -0.85 19.86 -26.62
N GLY A 153 0.25 19.23 -26.25
CA GLY A 153 0.58 17.86 -26.60
C GLY A 153 -0.43 16.83 -26.11
N PHE A 154 -1.04 17.04 -24.92
CA PHE A 154 -2.11 16.17 -24.42
C PHE A 154 -3.33 16.17 -25.33
N ARG A 155 -3.85 17.35 -25.69
CA ARG A 155 -5.02 17.44 -26.57
C ARG A 155 -4.72 16.87 -27.96
N ILE A 156 -3.57 17.22 -28.55
CA ILE A 156 -3.16 16.71 -29.86
C ILE A 156 -3.11 15.17 -29.83
N ALA A 157 -2.48 14.58 -28.81
CA ALA A 157 -2.37 13.14 -28.70
C ALA A 157 -3.72 12.46 -28.46
N ARG A 158 -4.60 13.05 -27.64
CA ARG A 158 -5.95 12.53 -27.38
C ARG A 158 -6.83 12.54 -28.62
N GLU A 159 -6.75 13.59 -29.43
CA GLU A 159 -7.54 13.73 -30.66
C GLU A 159 -7.07 12.79 -31.78
N GLU A 160 -5.77 12.48 -31.84
CA GLU A 160 -5.19 11.69 -32.94
C GLU A 160 -4.99 10.20 -32.63
N ALA A 161 -4.83 9.82 -31.35
CA ALA A 161 -4.53 8.44 -30.99
C ALA A 161 -5.75 7.54 -31.14
N SER A 162 -5.64 6.54 -32.01
CA SER A 162 -6.68 5.52 -32.21
C SER A 162 -6.78 4.48 -31.09
N ASN A 163 -5.84 4.46 -30.14
CA ASN A 163 -5.87 3.60 -28.95
C ASN A 163 -5.77 4.47 -27.68
N PRO A 164 -6.74 4.36 -26.74
CA PRO A 164 -6.71 5.07 -25.46
C PRO A 164 -5.39 4.92 -24.67
N GLU A 165 -4.77 3.74 -24.67
CA GLU A 165 -3.49 3.48 -23.98
C GLU A 165 -2.31 4.31 -24.52
N LEU A 166 -2.43 4.81 -25.77
CA LEU A 166 -1.38 5.57 -26.43
C LEU A 166 -1.54 7.09 -26.25
N GLN A 167 -2.70 7.57 -25.80
CA GLN A 167 -2.98 9.01 -25.69
C GLN A 167 -1.93 9.75 -24.85
N LEU A 168 -1.56 9.20 -23.69
CA LEU A 168 -0.55 9.81 -22.81
C LEU A 168 0.89 9.66 -23.32
N ARG A 169 1.18 8.64 -24.13
CA ARG A 169 2.53 8.37 -24.65
C ARG A 169 2.81 9.13 -25.94
N MET A 170 1.78 9.38 -26.75
CA MET A 170 1.90 10.05 -28.04
C MET A 170 2.13 11.55 -27.91
N GLN A 171 1.81 12.19 -26.78
CA GLN A 171 2.11 13.61 -26.55
C GLN A 171 3.59 13.94 -26.79
N GLY A 172 4.48 12.98 -26.50
CA GLY A 172 5.90 13.13 -26.71
C GLY A 172 6.27 13.39 -28.17
N ASN A 173 5.49 12.87 -29.13
CA ASN A 173 5.69 13.15 -30.55
C ASN A 173 5.31 14.59 -30.92
N ALA A 174 4.34 15.20 -30.23
CA ALA A 174 4.02 16.62 -30.44
C ALA A 174 5.21 17.50 -30.05
N PHE A 175 5.93 17.15 -28.97
CA PHE A 175 7.16 17.84 -28.57
C PHE A 175 8.33 17.63 -29.53
N GLN A 176 8.38 16.51 -30.26
CA GLN A 176 9.34 16.34 -31.36
C GLN A 176 9.04 17.33 -32.48
N GLY A 177 7.77 17.53 -32.86
CA GLY A 177 7.37 18.55 -33.82
C GLY A 177 7.69 19.97 -33.33
N ALA A 178 7.34 20.28 -32.08
CA ALA A 178 7.60 21.57 -31.46
C ALA A 178 9.11 21.91 -31.42
N PHE A 179 9.97 20.93 -31.15
CA PHE A 179 11.41 21.09 -31.20
C PHE A 179 11.89 21.61 -32.56
N PHE A 180 11.41 21.03 -33.67
CA PHE A 180 11.82 21.50 -35.00
C PHE A 180 11.22 22.87 -35.34
N ALA A 181 10.00 23.17 -34.89
CA ALA A 181 9.37 24.47 -35.12
C ALA A 181 10.07 25.64 -34.40
N ALA A 182 10.48 25.42 -33.15
CA ALA A 182 11.02 26.48 -32.30
C ALA A 182 12.54 26.54 -32.24
N SER A 183 13.24 25.42 -32.42
CA SER A 183 14.70 25.37 -32.31
C SER A 183 15.38 26.05 -33.50
N PRO A 184 16.59 26.62 -33.32
CA PRO A 184 17.35 27.21 -34.43
C PRO A 184 17.93 26.16 -35.40
N LEU A 185 17.61 24.87 -35.22
CA LEU A 185 18.24 23.77 -35.95
C LEU A 185 17.85 23.75 -37.43
N MET A 186 16.57 23.96 -37.76
CA MET A 186 16.11 23.92 -39.15
C MET A 186 16.80 24.99 -40.00
N GLU A 187 16.92 26.20 -39.46
CA GLU A 187 17.62 27.31 -40.10
C GLU A 187 19.12 27.01 -40.24
N ARG A 188 19.78 26.56 -39.16
CA ARG A 188 21.21 26.22 -39.16
C ARG A 188 21.57 25.11 -40.14
N ALA A 189 20.70 24.13 -40.32
CA ALA A 189 20.93 22.98 -41.19
C ALA A 189 20.35 23.13 -42.61
N GLY A 190 19.68 24.25 -42.92
CA GLY A 190 19.05 24.46 -44.23
C GLY A 190 17.95 23.44 -44.56
N LEU A 191 17.22 22.99 -43.54
CA LEU A 191 16.14 22.00 -43.67
C LEU A 191 14.82 22.67 -44.05
N ASP A 192 14.12 22.06 -45.00
CA ASP A 192 12.72 22.39 -45.32
C ASP A 192 11.76 21.38 -44.68
N GLU A 193 10.51 21.80 -44.47
CA GLU A 193 9.48 20.96 -43.83
C GLU A 193 9.23 19.65 -44.58
N LYS A 194 9.30 19.67 -45.92
CA LYS A 194 9.01 18.52 -46.76
C LYS A 194 10.01 17.39 -46.52
N LYS A 195 11.31 17.72 -46.45
CA LYS A 195 12.37 16.75 -46.14
C LYS A 195 12.25 16.22 -44.71
N LEU A 196 11.93 17.09 -43.75
CA LEU A 196 11.75 16.70 -42.36
C LEU A 196 10.66 15.64 -42.20
N PHE A 197 9.43 15.92 -42.68
CA PHE A 197 8.31 15.01 -42.51
C PHE A 197 8.47 13.71 -43.31
N ALA A 198 9.13 13.74 -44.47
CA ALA A 198 9.45 12.52 -45.22
C ALA A 198 10.40 11.59 -44.44
N ALA A 199 11.41 12.15 -43.77
CA ALA A 199 12.33 11.37 -42.95
C ALA A 199 11.64 10.80 -41.70
N ILE A 200 10.82 11.61 -41.02
CA ILE A 200 10.05 11.16 -39.85
C ILE A 200 9.06 10.04 -40.24
N GLU A 201 8.38 10.15 -41.40
CA GLU A 201 7.50 9.10 -41.90
C GLU A 201 8.26 7.79 -42.16
N ALA A 202 9.42 7.85 -42.83
CA ALA A 202 10.24 6.66 -43.08
C ALA A 202 10.68 5.96 -41.78
N GLN A 203 11.06 6.75 -40.76
CA GLN A 203 11.42 6.25 -39.45
C GLN A 203 10.23 5.58 -38.74
N LEU A 204 9.06 6.23 -38.74
CA LEU A 204 7.84 5.70 -38.15
C LEU A 204 7.39 4.42 -38.85
N GLU A 205 7.53 4.32 -40.18
CA GLU A 205 7.21 3.12 -40.95
C GLU A 205 8.12 1.94 -40.58
N SER A 206 9.44 2.17 -40.50
CA SER A 206 10.41 1.16 -40.06
C SER A 206 10.08 0.61 -38.67
N LYS A 207 9.65 1.49 -37.74
CA LYS A 207 9.42 1.13 -36.33
C LYS A 207 8.03 0.58 -36.05
N PHE A 208 6.99 1.12 -36.70
CA PHE A 208 5.59 0.84 -36.40
C PHE A 208 4.81 0.23 -37.57
N GLY A 209 5.39 0.08 -38.76
CA GLY A 209 4.70 -0.49 -39.92
C GLY A 209 4.15 -1.90 -39.67
N SER A 210 4.85 -2.70 -38.86
CA SER A 210 4.38 -4.03 -38.41
C SER A 210 3.12 -3.98 -37.52
N LYS A 211 2.81 -2.83 -36.90
CA LYS A 211 1.59 -2.59 -36.12
C LYS A 211 0.42 -2.06 -36.96
N GLY A 212 0.63 -1.90 -38.26
CA GLY A 212 -0.36 -1.42 -39.22
C GLY A 212 -0.17 0.04 -39.59
N ARG A 213 -0.51 0.36 -40.85
CA ARG A 213 -0.30 1.68 -41.46
C ARG A 213 -0.98 2.82 -40.70
N LYS A 214 -2.17 2.56 -40.12
CA LYS A 214 -2.91 3.54 -39.31
C LYS A 214 -2.09 4.07 -38.13
N VAL A 215 -1.33 3.21 -37.45
CA VAL A 215 -0.50 3.61 -36.30
C VAL A 215 0.61 4.56 -36.74
N VAL A 216 1.23 4.32 -37.89
CA VAL A 216 2.26 5.20 -38.48
C VAL A 216 1.66 6.57 -38.78
N GLU A 217 0.49 6.60 -39.44
CA GLU A 217 -0.20 7.83 -39.82
C GLU A 217 -0.63 8.66 -38.62
N ASP A 218 -1.18 8.02 -37.57
CA ASP A 218 -1.57 8.70 -36.32
C ASP A 218 -0.34 9.38 -35.67
N ASN A 219 0.79 8.68 -35.58
CA ASN A 219 2.03 9.25 -35.02
C ASN A 219 2.54 10.42 -35.87
N LEU A 220 2.50 10.30 -37.20
CA LEU A 220 2.94 11.37 -38.10
C LEU A 220 2.06 12.62 -37.98
N ARG A 221 0.73 12.46 -37.86
CA ARG A 221 -0.19 13.57 -37.64
C ARG A 221 0.08 14.29 -36.32
N VAL A 222 0.37 13.56 -35.24
CA VAL A 222 0.76 14.17 -33.96
C VAL A 222 2.03 15.01 -34.09
N VAL A 223 3.08 14.52 -34.77
CA VAL A 223 4.32 15.31 -34.98
C VAL A 223 4.03 16.57 -35.79
N ARG A 224 3.23 16.45 -36.86
CA ARG A 224 2.86 17.59 -37.72
C ARG A 224 2.09 18.65 -36.94
N ARG A 225 1.08 18.24 -36.18
CA ARG A 225 0.30 19.15 -35.34
C ARG A 225 1.16 19.80 -34.26
N GLY A 226 2.08 19.05 -33.66
CA GLY A 226 3.07 19.62 -32.75
C GLY A 226 3.93 20.71 -33.40
N PHE A 227 4.30 20.56 -34.66
CA PHE A 227 5.04 21.58 -35.42
C PHE A 227 4.18 22.81 -35.74
N GLU A 228 2.97 22.60 -36.25
CA GLU A 228 2.06 23.65 -36.74
C GLU A 228 1.36 24.43 -35.61
N GLU A 229 1.06 23.78 -34.49
CA GLU A 229 0.32 24.36 -33.36
C GLU A 229 1.20 24.94 -32.25
N THR A 230 2.53 24.86 -32.38
CA THR A 230 3.47 25.47 -31.42
C THR A 230 3.44 27.00 -31.52
N ARG A 231 3.32 27.67 -30.38
CA ARG A 231 3.19 29.15 -30.31
C ARG A 231 4.23 29.76 -29.39
N GLU A 232 4.75 30.94 -29.75
CA GLU A 232 5.69 31.72 -28.94
C GLU A 232 4.93 32.68 -28.00
N VAL A 233 5.39 32.80 -26.76
CA VAL A 233 4.97 33.85 -25.82
C VAL A 233 5.80 35.10 -26.12
N THR A 234 5.18 36.13 -26.69
CA THR A 234 5.85 37.36 -27.12
C THR A 234 5.77 38.47 -26.07
N GLU A 235 4.69 38.53 -25.31
CA GLU A 235 4.48 39.54 -24.25
C GLU A 235 5.04 39.03 -22.92
N LYS A 236 6.21 39.55 -22.54
CA LYS A 236 6.96 39.13 -21.34
C LYS A 236 7.16 40.31 -20.40
N THR A 237 6.10 40.72 -19.71
CA THR A 237 6.18 41.74 -18.66
C THR A 237 6.25 41.07 -17.30
N LEU A 238 7.08 41.58 -16.41
CA LEU A 238 7.21 41.01 -15.08
C LEU A 238 5.90 41.22 -14.31
N THR A 239 5.22 40.14 -13.93
CA THR A 239 3.93 40.21 -13.23
C THR A 239 4.20 40.63 -11.78
N PRO A 240 3.64 41.77 -11.30
CA PRO A 240 3.85 42.19 -9.93
C PRO A 240 3.18 41.20 -8.96
N ARG A 241 3.96 40.82 -7.95
CA ARG A 241 3.67 39.82 -6.93
C ARG A 241 2.29 40.03 -6.25
N LYS A 242 1.50 38.96 -6.09
CA LYS A 242 0.39 38.95 -5.10
C LYS A 242 1.01 38.87 -3.69
N ALA A 243 0.61 39.78 -2.80
CA ALA A 243 1.09 39.78 -1.41
C ALA A 243 0.66 38.47 -0.72
N GLY A 244 1.63 37.62 -0.35
CA GLY A 244 1.39 36.33 0.33
C GLY A 244 2.36 35.21 -0.09
N GLU A 245 2.95 35.30 -1.28
CA GLU A 245 3.89 34.30 -1.80
C GLU A 245 5.34 34.71 -1.48
N GLU A 246 5.77 34.55 -0.24
CA GLU A 246 7.21 34.46 0.06
C GLU A 246 7.70 33.06 -0.32
N HIS A 247 8.88 32.98 -0.95
CA HIS A 247 9.75 31.82 -0.75
C HIS A 247 10.19 31.83 0.73
N ALA A 248 9.25 31.51 1.61
CA ALA A 248 9.55 31.03 2.93
C ALA A 248 10.41 29.77 2.75
N ARG A 249 11.33 29.51 3.69
CA ARG A 249 11.84 28.15 3.92
C ARG A 249 10.69 27.17 3.70
N SER A 250 10.90 26.08 2.96
CA SER A 250 9.84 25.10 2.72
C SER A 250 9.18 24.81 4.07
N ALA A 251 7.89 25.18 4.19
CA ALA A 251 7.19 25.08 5.45
C ALA A 251 7.25 23.62 5.90
N LEU A 252 7.34 23.39 7.21
CA LEU A 252 7.30 22.04 7.77
C LEU A 252 6.11 21.28 7.14
N PRO A 253 6.29 20.06 6.59
CA PRO A 253 5.20 19.27 6.04
C PRO A 253 4.06 19.18 7.05
N VAL A 254 2.82 19.27 6.59
CA VAL A 254 1.65 19.35 7.48
C VAL A 254 1.63 18.18 8.46
N LEU A 255 1.72 16.97 7.93
CA LEU A 255 1.76 15.72 8.70
C LEU A 255 2.97 15.60 9.64
N LEU A 256 4.06 16.33 9.39
CA LEU A 256 5.22 16.34 10.29
C LEU A 256 4.95 17.16 11.56
N LYS A 257 4.08 18.18 11.49
CA LYS A 257 3.77 19.08 12.62
C LYS A 257 3.10 18.33 13.79
N ASP A 258 2.40 17.24 13.50
CA ASP A 258 1.72 16.43 14.51
C ASP A 258 2.61 15.35 15.12
N ILE A 259 3.83 15.18 14.60
CA ILE A 259 4.82 14.29 15.20
C ILE A 259 5.62 15.09 16.24
N PRO A 260 5.85 14.55 17.45
CA PRO A 260 6.69 15.22 18.43
C PRO A 260 8.16 15.27 17.98
N GLU A 261 8.83 16.41 18.22
CA GLU A 261 10.28 16.52 18.09
C GLU A 261 10.97 15.59 19.11
N ALA A 262 11.96 14.80 18.65
CA ALA A 262 12.61 13.79 19.45
C ALA A 262 13.89 14.36 20.12
N ASP A 263 14.97 13.56 20.20
CA ASP A 263 16.21 13.92 20.89
C ASP A 263 17.29 14.52 19.96
N GLY A 264 16.94 14.83 18.71
CA GLY A 264 17.86 15.35 17.70
C GLY A 264 18.92 14.34 17.23
N ARG A 265 18.77 13.03 17.51
CA ARG A 265 19.71 12.00 17.06
C ARG A 265 19.37 11.46 15.67
N ALA A 266 19.99 10.33 15.31
CA ALA A 266 19.90 9.75 13.97
C ALA A 266 18.46 9.40 13.56
N SER A 267 17.61 8.98 14.50
CA SER A 267 16.21 8.62 14.27
C SER A 267 15.23 9.79 14.37
N ASP A 268 15.69 11.00 14.66
CA ASP A 268 14.82 12.17 14.74
C ASP A 268 14.41 12.64 13.33
N ILE A 269 13.11 12.55 13.05
CA ILE A 269 12.51 12.92 11.77
C ILE A 269 12.54 14.43 11.52
N HIS A 270 12.48 15.29 12.54
CA HIS A 270 12.50 16.75 12.39
C HIS A 270 13.88 17.24 11.94
N ARG A 271 14.93 16.78 12.64
CA ARG A 271 16.33 17.02 12.21
C ARG A 271 16.54 16.54 10.78
N PHE A 272 16.03 15.36 10.44
CA PHE A 272 16.22 14.79 9.12
C PHE A 272 15.48 15.59 8.03
N TRP A 273 14.30 16.15 8.31
CA TRP A 273 13.63 17.10 7.43
C TRP A 273 14.52 18.32 7.14
N GLU A 274 15.01 19.00 8.18
CA GLU A 274 15.81 20.22 8.03
C GLU A 274 17.12 20.00 7.27
N GLN A 275 17.77 18.85 7.46
CA GLN A 275 19.08 18.55 6.88
C GLN A 275 19.01 17.81 5.54
N THR A 276 17.88 17.16 5.24
CA THR A 276 17.74 16.25 4.09
C THR A 276 16.42 16.44 3.36
N GLY A 277 15.30 16.32 4.08
CA GLY A 277 13.96 16.33 3.50
C GLY A 277 13.66 17.61 2.71
N GLU A 278 13.98 18.78 3.27
CA GLU A 278 13.78 20.10 2.65
C GLU A 278 14.54 20.21 1.32
N PHE A 279 15.78 19.72 1.29
CA PHE A 279 16.64 19.75 0.12
C PHE A 279 16.06 18.88 -1.00
N TYR A 280 15.62 17.65 -0.69
CA TYR A 280 14.96 16.80 -1.68
C TYR A 280 13.62 17.37 -2.15
N ALA A 281 12.79 17.86 -1.24
CA ALA A 281 11.49 18.45 -1.57
C ALA A 281 11.59 19.69 -2.47
N THR A 282 12.72 20.41 -2.42
CA THR A 282 12.97 21.61 -3.23
C THR A 282 13.90 21.37 -4.44
N GLY A 283 14.17 20.10 -4.79
CA GLY A 283 15.02 19.75 -5.93
C GLY A 283 16.52 20.03 -5.73
N ARG A 284 16.94 20.31 -4.49
CA ARG A 284 18.31 20.62 -4.04
C ARG A 284 18.99 19.44 -3.36
N GLY A 285 18.58 18.21 -3.61
CA GLY A 285 19.17 17.01 -2.97
C GLY A 285 20.69 16.89 -3.14
N SER A 286 21.26 17.44 -4.22
CA SER A 286 22.71 17.50 -4.46
C SER A 286 23.45 18.54 -3.60
N ASP A 287 22.74 19.47 -2.96
CA ASP A 287 23.30 20.55 -2.16
C ASP A 287 23.51 20.15 -0.69
N ILE A 288 23.18 18.90 -0.33
CA ILE A 288 23.37 18.36 1.01
C ILE A 288 24.87 18.32 1.35
N THR A 289 25.23 18.87 2.50
CA THR A 289 26.60 18.87 2.98
C THR A 289 27.00 17.53 3.56
N ALA A 290 28.28 17.15 3.42
CA ALA A 290 28.81 15.98 4.09
C ALA A 290 28.78 16.14 5.62
N ASP A 291 27.83 15.50 6.29
CA ASP A 291 27.72 15.45 7.75
C ASP A 291 27.69 14.00 8.30
N PRO A 292 28.02 13.78 9.59
CA PRO A 292 28.10 12.44 10.16
C PRO A 292 26.80 11.63 10.14
N PHE A 293 25.62 12.26 10.13
CA PHE A 293 24.35 11.56 10.05
C PHE A 293 24.11 11.04 8.63
N GLN A 294 24.47 11.81 7.59
CA GLN A 294 24.41 11.33 6.19
C GLN A 294 25.33 10.13 5.98
N ALA A 295 26.49 10.09 6.64
CA ALA A 295 27.42 8.98 6.56
C ALA A 295 26.87 7.66 7.16
N LEU A 296 25.80 7.71 7.97
CA LEU A 296 25.14 6.51 8.48
C LEU A 296 24.17 5.88 7.48
N SER A 297 23.76 6.61 6.44
CA SER A 297 22.75 6.18 5.46
C SER A 297 21.45 5.66 6.10
N LEU A 298 21.06 6.26 7.23
CA LEU A 298 19.83 5.94 7.94
C LEU A 298 18.70 6.89 7.54
N ILE A 299 17.53 6.32 7.27
CA ILE A 299 16.28 7.06 7.06
C ILE A 299 15.43 6.85 8.32
N PRO A 300 15.00 7.91 9.02
CA PRO A 300 14.02 7.77 10.11
C PRO A 300 12.74 7.04 9.66
N ALA A 301 12.02 6.45 10.61
CA ALA A 301 10.68 5.93 10.34
C ALA A 301 9.75 7.06 9.91
N SER A 302 8.74 6.73 9.09
CA SER A 302 7.66 7.65 8.68
C SER A 302 8.07 8.85 7.81
N THR A 303 9.25 8.90 7.18
CA THR A 303 9.64 10.06 6.34
C THR A 303 8.84 10.18 5.04
N GLY A 304 8.02 9.20 4.68
CA GLY A 304 7.09 9.32 3.55
C GLY A 304 6.08 10.47 3.69
N ILE A 305 5.78 10.92 4.91
CA ILE A 305 4.94 12.09 5.20
C ILE A 305 5.48 13.42 4.65
N PHE A 306 6.74 13.45 4.20
CA PHE A 306 7.34 14.64 3.61
C PHE A 306 6.78 14.96 2.22
N ARG A 307 6.09 14.01 1.57
CA ARG A 307 5.62 14.15 0.20
C ARG A 307 4.17 14.62 0.11
N ASP A 308 3.89 15.34 -0.96
CA ASP A 308 2.55 15.71 -1.39
C ASP A 308 2.27 15.08 -2.77
N MET A 309 1.39 14.08 -2.79
CA MET A 309 1.01 13.34 -4.01
C MET A 309 -0.05 14.06 -4.86
N THR A 310 -0.52 15.26 -4.48
CA THR A 310 -1.44 16.06 -5.31
C THR A 310 -0.86 16.36 -6.69
N GLN A 311 0.46 16.41 -6.82
CA GLN A 311 1.16 16.85 -8.03
C GLN A 311 1.24 15.78 -9.14
N ILE A 312 0.92 14.52 -8.85
CA ILE A 312 1.16 13.40 -9.77
C ILE A 312 -0.11 12.76 -10.35
N ARG A 313 -1.30 13.19 -9.90
CA ARG A 313 -2.59 12.58 -10.26
C ARG A 313 -3.49 13.56 -11.02
N PHE A 314 -4.31 13.02 -11.92
CA PHE A 314 -5.30 13.78 -12.69
C PHE A 314 -6.69 13.70 -12.06
N GLU A 315 -7.02 12.55 -11.49
CA GLU A 315 -8.32 12.29 -10.88
C GLU A 315 -8.15 11.95 -9.41
N VAL A 316 -9.20 12.24 -8.64
CA VAL A 316 -9.29 11.93 -7.22
C VAL A 316 -10.69 11.38 -6.92
N PRO A 317 -10.86 10.44 -5.97
CA PRO A 317 -12.18 9.97 -5.59
C PRO A 317 -12.97 11.09 -4.91
N LYS A 318 -14.24 11.26 -5.29
CA LYS A 318 -15.21 12.09 -4.58
C LYS A 318 -16.15 11.20 -3.80
N PHE A 319 -16.28 11.47 -2.49
CA PHE A 319 -17.22 10.78 -1.62
C PHE A 319 -18.64 11.36 -1.72
N ILE A 320 -19.62 10.47 -1.87
CA ILE A 320 -21.07 10.76 -1.89
C ILE A 320 -21.67 10.02 -0.68
N ALA A 321 -21.84 10.76 0.41
CA ALA A 321 -22.15 10.18 1.72
C ALA A 321 -23.50 9.44 1.76
N GLU A 322 -24.48 9.92 1.01
CA GLU A 322 -25.87 9.43 0.98
C GLU A 322 -25.99 8.03 0.35
N LYS A 323 -24.95 7.58 -0.36
CA LYS A 323 -24.90 6.27 -1.00
C LYS A 323 -24.05 5.26 -0.22
N CYS A 324 -23.36 5.70 0.83
CA CYS A 324 -22.40 4.85 1.52
C CYS A 324 -23.10 3.84 2.42
N THR A 325 -22.83 2.55 2.20
CA THR A 325 -23.36 1.44 3.03
C THR A 325 -22.43 1.03 4.18
N ALA A 326 -21.25 1.64 4.27
CA ALA A 326 -20.15 1.26 5.16
C ALA A 326 -19.75 -0.23 5.04
N CYS A 327 -19.62 -0.72 3.80
CA CYS A 327 -19.17 -2.08 3.48
C CYS A 327 -17.71 -2.35 3.88
N GLY A 328 -16.84 -1.35 3.68
CA GLY A 328 -15.42 -1.39 4.01
C GLY A 328 -14.47 -1.80 2.89
N GLU A 329 -14.97 -2.05 1.69
CA GLU A 329 -14.14 -2.45 0.55
C GLU A 329 -13.13 -1.36 0.15
N CYS A 330 -13.58 -0.10 0.07
CA CYS A 330 -12.77 1.02 -0.41
C CYS A 330 -11.49 1.29 0.40
N TYR A 331 -11.57 1.20 1.73
CA TYR A 331 -10.43 1.43 2.61
C TYR A 331 -9.54 0.20 2.78
N THR A 332 -10.05 -0.98 2.41
CA THR A 332 -9.33 -2.26 2.49
C THR A 332 -8.47 -2.48 1.25
N VAL A 333 -8.92 -2.05 0.07
CA VAL A 333 -8.14 -2.16 -1.17
C VAL A 333 -7.11 -1.06 -1.35
N CYS A 334 -7.25 0.07 -0.64
CA CYS A 334 -6.42 1.25 -0.83
C CYS A 334 -4.92 0.97 -0.57
N PRO A 335 -4.05 1.06 -1.57
CA PRO A 335 -2.63 0.70 -1.44
C PRO A 335 -1.81 1.80 -0.75
N ASP A 336 -2.33 3.02 -0.60
CA ASP A 336 -1.57 4.18 -0.14
C ASP A 336 -2.08 4.75 1.19
N SER A 337 -2.89 4.00 1.95
CA SER A 337 -3.50 4.47 3.21
C SER A 337 -4.16 5.86 3.04
N ALA A 338 -4.88 6.03 1.93
CA ALA A 338 -5.34 7.33 1.47
C ALA A 338 -6.86 7.52 1.51
N CYS A 339 -7.59 6.51 1.95
CA CYS A 339 -9.06 6.50 1.97
C CYS A 339 -9.56 5.93 3.31
N PRO A 340 -9.19 6.48 4.49
CA PRO A 340 -9.66 5.96 5.78
C PRO A 340 -11.18 6.07 5.97
N GLY A 341 -11.74 5.10 6.69
CA GLY A 341 -13.07 5.18 7.28
C GLY A 341 -13.02 5.54 8.76
N LEU A 342 -14.05 6.23 9.27
CA LEU A 342 -14.15 6.62 10.68
C LEU A 342 -15.59 6.59 11.17
N VAL A 343 -15.81 6.26 12.46
CA VAL A 343 -17.13 6.35 13.10
C VAL A 343 -17.06 7.17 14.38
N ASN A 344 -17.79 8.28 14.42
CA ASN A 344 -17.86 9.16 15.57
C ASN A 344 -19.29 9.39 16.03
N THR A 345 -19.48 9.60 17.33
CA THR A 345 -20.74 10.12 17.87
C THR A 345 -20.95 11.57 17.45
N VAL A 346 -22.21 12.02 17.44
CA VAL A 346 -22.54 13.44 17.20
C VAL A 346 -21.80 14.35 18.20
N ALA A 347 -21.71 13.93 19.47
CA ALA A 347 -21.01 14.67 20.51
C ALA A 347 -19.50 14.80 20.26
N GLU A 348 -18.83 13.75 19.74
CA GLU A 348 -17.42 13.80 19.36
C GLU A 348 -17.20 14.76 18.18
N VAL A 349 -18.04 14.66 17.14
CA VAL A 349 -17.99 15.59 16.00
C VAL A 349 -18.15 17.04 16.46
N PHE A 350 -19.14 17.31 17.32
CA PHE A 350 -19.38 18.65 17.84
C PHE A 350 -18.22 19.13 18.72
N SER A 351 -17.64 18.25 19.53
CA SER A 351 -16.49 18.60 20.38
C SER A 351 -15.26 18.97 19.54
N SER A 352 -14.98 18.23 18.46
CA SER A 352 -13.91 18.56 17.52
C SER A 352 -14.18 19.88 16.78
N ALA A 353 -15.41 20.10 16.31
CA ALA A 353 -15.79 21.36 15.67
C ALA A 353 -15.71 22.57 16.61
N ILE A 354 -16.09 22.42 17.88
CA ILE A 354 -15.92 23.46 18.91
C ILE A 354 -14.44 23.75 19.13
N ALA A 355 -13.61 22.72 19.26
CA ALA A 355 -12.17 22.91 19.45
C ALA A 355 -11.52 23.62 18.24
N ALA A 356 -11.96 23.32 17.02
CA ALA A 356 -11.53 24.05 15.82
C ALA A 356 -12.00 25.51 15.83
N ALA A 357 -13.27 25.76 16.17
CA ALA A 357 -13.82 27.11 16.28
C ALA A 357 -13.07 27.95 17.33
N GLU A 358 -12.74 27.37 18.49
CA GLU A 358 -12.02 28.05 19.57
C GLU A 358 -10.59 28.45 19.18
N LYS A 359 -9.95 27.71 18.26
CA LYS A 359 -8.66 28.12 17.69
C LYS A 359 -8.78 29.38 16.82
N GLU A 360 -9.94 29.63 16.22
CA GLU A 360 -10.18 30.78 15.33
C GLU A 360 -10.66 32.02 16.10
N ILE A 361 -11.69 31.87 16.93
CA ILE A 361 -12.38 33.01 17.59
C ILE A 361 -12.07 33.15 19.09
N GLY A 362 -11.17 32.31 19.62
CA GLY A 362 -10.86 32.25 21.05
C GLY A 362 -11.91 31.45 21.84
N MET A 363 -11.85 31.55 23.17
CA MET A 363 -12.72 30.77 24.05
C MET A 363 -14.21 31.09 23.82
N THR A 364 -15.02 30.04 23.69
CA THR A 364 -16.47 30.15 23.47
C THR A 364 -17.22 30.37 24.79
N GLU A 365 -18.25 31.24 24.77
CA GLU A 365 -19.08 31.58 25.94
C GLU A 365 -20.37 30.76 25.96
N HIS A 366 -20.94 30.45 24.80
CA HIS A 366 -22.26 29.82 24.68
C HIS A 366 -22.20 28.48 23.94
N LEU A 367 -21.32 28.34 22.94
CA LEU A 367 -21.27 27.20 22.02
C LEU A 367 -21.24 25.84 22.73
N ARG A 368 -20.39 25.67 23.74
CA ARG A 368 -20.31 24.41 24.52
C ARG A 368 -21.62 24.06 25.21
N ARG A 369 -22.34 25.05 25.75
CA ARG A 369 -23.63 24.85 26.43
C ARG A 369 -24.74 24.54 25.42
N GLU A 370 -24.78 25.29 24.33
CA GLU A 370 -25.85 25.19 23.32
C GLU A 370 -25.68 23.97 22.40
N SER A 371 -24.47 23.41 22.26
CA SER A 371 -24.21 22.18 21.48
C SER A 371 -25.06 20.98 21.90
N ARG A 372 -25.40 20.86 23.19
CA ARG A 372 -26.29 19.79 23.70
C ARG A 372 -27.74 19.97 23.23
N LYS A 373 -28.18 21.21 23.05
CA LYS A 373 -29.51 21.51 22.48
C LYS A 373 -29.48 21.26 20.98
N LEU A 374 -28.39 21.66 20.31
CA LEU A 374 -28.18 21.37 18.89
C LEU A 374 -28.29 19.87 18.59
N GLU A 375 -27.65 19.02 19.39
CA GLU A 375 -27.71 17.56 19.20
C GLU A 375 -29.16 17.02 19.34
N LYS A 376 -29.93 17.56 20.29
CA LYS A 376 -31.33 17.17 20.50
C LYS A 376 -32.25 17.57 19.34
N ILE A 377 -31.93 18.66 18.64
CA ILE A 377 -32.65 19.10 17.43
C ILE A 377 -32.22 18.25 16.24
N LEU A 378 -30.92 18.01 16.08
CA LEU A 378 -30.35 17.30 14.93
C LEU A 378 -30.78 15.83 14.85
N ARG A 379 -30.71 15.09 15.96
CA ARG A 379 -30.95 13.63 15.94
C ARG A 379 -32.32 13.23 15.38
N PRO A 380 -33.45 13.84 15.79
CA PRO A 380 -34.75 13.56 15.17
C PRO A 380 -34.77 13.82 13.66
N MET A 381 -34.09 14.88 13.18
CA MET A 381 -34.02 15.20 11.76
C MET A 381 -33.25 14.12 10.98
N ILE A 382 -32.17 13.60 11.57
CA ILE A 382 -31.42 12.47 11.00
C ILE A 382 -32.27 11.19 10.99
N ASP A 383 -32.94 10.88 12.10
CA ASP A 383 -33.81 9.70 12.21
C ASP A 383 -34.96 9.72 11.18
N GLU A 384 -35.49 10.91 10.86
CA GLU A 384 -36.52 11.11 9.84
C GLU A 384 -35.96 10.94 8.42
N ALA A 385 -34.77 11.46 8.15
CA ALA A 385 -34.15 11.40 6.82
C ALA A 385 -33.57 10.01 6.48
N GLY A 386 -33.10 9.24 7.46
CA GLY A 386 -32.58 7.88 7.25
C GLY A 386 -31.24 7.84 6.50
N GLU A 387 -31.03 6.81 5.65
CA GLU A 387 -29.75 6.57 4.95
C GLU A 387 -29.45 7.63 3.87
N GLU A 388 -30.47 8.33 3.37
CA GLU A 388 -30.35 9.39 2.35
C GLU A 388 -30.06 10.78 2.95
N ALA A 389 -29.77 10.86 4.25
CA ALA A 389 -29.58 12.12 4.95
C ALA A 389 -28.32 12.89 4.49
N ASP A 390 -28.48 14.13 4.03
CA ASP A 390 -27.38 15.10 3.95
C ASP A 390 -27.13 15.67 5.36
N VAL A 391 -26.27 14.98 6.12
CA VAL A 391 -26.00 15.30 7.53
C VAL A 391 -25.48 16.73 7.70
N ASN A 392 -24.68 17.26 6.77
CA ASN A 392 -24.19 18.64 6.86
C ASN A 392 -25.32 19.65 6.69
N ALA A 393 -26.19 19.44 5.70
CA ALA A 393 -27.36 20.29 5.53
C ALA A 393 -28.26 20.25 6.78
N LEU A 394 -28.44 19.08 7.39
CA LEU A 394 -29.21 18.94 8.63
C LEU A 394 -28.54 19.62 9.83
N ILE A 395 -27.21 19.56 9.97
CA ILE A 395 -26.47 20.31 10.99
C ILE A 395 -26.73 21.82 10.81
N HIS A 396 -26.63 22.33 9.59
CA HIS A 396 -26.88 23.72 9.30
C HIS A 396 -28.31 24.16 9.64
N GLN A 397 -29.32 23.35 9.27
CA GLN A 397 -30.71 23.61 9.62
C GLN A 397 -30.97 23.55 11.13
N ALA A 398 -30.33 22.61 11.84
CA ALA A 398 -30.45 22.49 13.28
C ALA A 398 -29.83 23.70 14.01
N ILE A 399 -28.74 24.28 13.48
CA ILE A 399 -28.16 25.52 14.00
C ILE A 399 -29.11 26.69 13.74
N ASP A 400 -29.70 26.81 12.55
CA ASP A 400 -30.68 27.87 12.26
C ASP A 400 -31.88 27.81 13.20
N HIS A 401 -32.41 26.60 13.43
CA HIS A 401 -33.50 26.37 14.38
C HIS A 401 -33.11 26.81 15.80
N LEU A 402 -31.91 26.42 16.25
CA LEU A 402 -31.39 26.78 17.57
C LEU A 402 -31.23 28.30 17.75
N LEU A 403 -30.77 29.02 16.73
CA LEU A 403 -30.62 30.48 16.76
C LEU A 403 -31.99 31.20 16.79
N VAL A 404 -33.01 30.63 16.14
CA VAL A 404 -34.38 31.15 16.18
C VAL A 404 -35.03 30.92 17.55
N GLU A 405 -34.82 29.76 18.16
CA GLU A 405 -35.38 29.41 19.48
C GLU A 405 -34.58 29.96 20.67
N SER A 406 -33.43 30.60 20.43
CA SER A 406 -32.58 31.10 21.51
C SER A 406 -33.24 32.28 22.26
N ASP A 407 -33.31 32.17 23.58
CA ASP A 407 -33.79 33.22 24.49
C ASP A 407 -32.75 34.34 24.73
N LEU A 408 -31.56 34.28 24.10
CA LEU A 408 -30.53 35.30 24.24
C LEU A 408 -30.90 36.57 23.44
N GLU A 409 -30.62 37.74 24.03
CA GLU A 409 -30.91 39.05 23.44
C GLU A 409 -29.66 39.93 23.31
N GLY A 410 -29.71 40.91 22.40
CA GLY A 410 -28.66 41.93 22.27
C GLY A 410 -27.27 41.35 21.95
N GLY A 411 -26.27 41.71 22.76
CA GLY A 411 -24.86 41.33 22.54
C GLY A 411 -24.57 39.84 22.73
N GLU A 412 -25.28 39.16 23.64
CA GLU A 412 -25.11 37.71 23.87
C GLU A 412 -25.61 36.90 22.67
N ARG A 413 -26.70 37.35 22.03
CA ARG A 413 -27.19 36.75 20.79
C ARG A 413 -26.19 36.90 19.64
N ALA A 414 -25.66 38.11 19.46
CA ALA A 414 -24.66 38.36 18.43
C ALA A 414 -23.40 37.50 18.64
N ARG A 415 -22.99 37.28 19.89
CA ARG A 415 -21.86 36.40 20.22
C ARG A 415 -22.16 34.93 19.92
N LEU A 416 -23.36 34.44 20.25
CA LEU A 416 -23.77 33.07 19.89
C LEU A 416 -23.81 32.88 18.36
N GLU A 417 -24.31 33.86 17.60
CA GLU A 417 -24.33 33.83 16.13
C GLU A 417 -22.90 33.75 15.55
N GLU A 418 -21.96 34.54 16.08
CA GLU A 418 -20.54 34.47 15.71
C GLU A 418 -19.92 33.10 16.03
N GLU A 419 -20.19 32.57 17.24
CA GLU A 419 -19.70 31.25 17.66
C GLU A 419 -20.26 30.10 16.80
N MET A 420 -21.54 30.17 16.46
CA MET A 420 -22.19 29.17 15.60
C MET A 420 -21.71 29.26 14.15
N GLU A 421 -21.37 30.44 13.65
CA GLU A 421 -20.77 30.58 12.33
C GLU A 421 -19.35 30.00 12.29
N ALA A 422 -18.54 30.24 13.33
CA ALA A 422 -17.23 29.61 13.47
C ALA A 422 -17.36 28.07 13.55
N PHE A 423 -18.38 27.56 14.25
CA PHE A 423 -18.69 26.12 14.30
C PHE A 423 -19.09 25.56 12.92
N ARG A 424 -19.91 26.27 12.14
CA ARG A 424 -20.24 25.87 10.75
C ARG A 424 -18.99 25.81 9.88
N LYS A 425 -18.14 26.82 9.97
CA LYS A 425 -16.89 26.90 9.21
C LYS A 425 -15.91 25.79 9.60
N ALA A 426 -15.87 25.42 10.88
CA ALA A 426 -15.03 24.33 11.39
C ALA A 426 -15.41 22.97 10.79
N ILE A 427 -16.70 22.67 10.66
CA ILE A 427 -17.18 21.44 9.98
C ILE A 427 -17.00 21.56 8.47
N GLY A 428 -17.29 22.73 7.91
CA GLY A 428 -17.14 23.03 6.49
C GLY A 428 -17.94 22.07 5.61
N GLU A 429 -17.25 21.47 4.63
CA GLU A 429 -17.84 20.56 3.66
C GLU A 429 -17.69 19.07 4.05
N PHE A 430 -17.14 18.77 5.24
CA PHE A 430 -16.79 17.41 5.66
C PHE A 430 -18.02 16.50 5.74
N ARG A 431 -18.09 15.46 4.91
CA ARG A 431 -19.30 14.66 4.74
C ARG A 431 -19.41 13.50 5.73
N PHE A 432 -20.61 13.33 6.29
CA PHE A 432 -20.99 12.21 7.14
C PHE A 432 -22.14 11.42 6.53
N SER A 433 -22.10 10.10 6.67
CA SER A 433 -23.12 9.15 6.23
C SER A 433 -23.87 8.56 7.42
N VAL A 434 -25.17 8.36 7.23
CA VAL A 434 -26.05 7.63 8.14
C VAL A 434 -26.18 6.21 7.61
N THR A 435 -25.54 5.25 8.27
CA THR A 435 -25.45 3.89 7.74
C THR A 435 -26.19 2.89 8.62
N LYS A 436 -26.66 1.81 7.99
CA LYS A 436 -27.35 0.72 8.67
C LYS A 436 -26.60 0.17 9.90
N PRO A 437 -25.30 -0.19 9.84
CA PRO A 437 -24.59 -0.79 10.99
C PRO A 437 -24.33 0.21 12.13
N TYR A 438 -24.04 1.48 11.83
CA TYR A 438 -23.56 2.44 12.83
C TYR A 438 -24.62 3.39 13.36
N TRP A 439 -25.67 3.71 12.59
CA TRP A 439 -26.77 4.55 13.03
C TRP A 439 -28.05 3.75 13.28
N ILE A 440 -28.65 3.21 12.21
CA ILE A 440 -30.03 2.69 12.24
C ILE A 440 -30.19 1.53 13.21
N GLN A 441 -29.32 0.52 13.12
CA GLN A 441 -29.40 -0.64 14.01
C GLN A 441 -29.13 -0.27 15.46
N ARG A 442 -28.28 0.74 15.72
CA ARG A 442 -27.94 1.20 17.06
C ARG A 442 -29.07 2.01 17.67
N GLU A 443 -29.61 3.00 16.96
CA GLU A 443 -30.77 3.79 17.41
C GLU A 443 -32.00 2.91 17.66
N LYS A 444 -32.16 1.81 16.91
CA LYS A 444 -33.20 0.81 17.18
C LYS A 444 -32.96 0.03 18.48
N LYS A 445 -31.71 -0.29 18.82
CA LYS A 445 -31.34 -1.02 20.04
C LYS A 445 -31.35 -0.11 21.28
N GLN A 446 -30.76 1.08 21.17
CA GLN A 446 -30.63 2.06 22.23
C GLN A 446 -30.71 3.47 21.62
N LYS A 447 -31.74 4.23 21.99
CA LYS A 447 -31.90 5.61 21.52
C LYS A 447 -30.73 6.49 21.94
N GLY A 448 -30.23 7.31 21.02
CA GLY A 448 -29.07 8.19 21.20
C GLY A 448 -27.72 7.51 20.98
N SER A 449 -27.68 6.23 20.60
CA SER A 449 -26.44 5.47 20.42
C SER A 449 -25.90 5.42 18.98
N GLY A 450 -26.57 6.09 18.03
CA GLY A 450 -26.13 6.18 16.64
C GLY A 450 -24.80 6.92 16.47
N GLY A 451 -23.96 6.39 15.57
CA GLY A 451 -22.70 6.98 15.13
C GLY A 451 -22.75 7.41 13.66
N LEU A 452 -22.10 8.54 13.36
CA LEU A 452 -21.90 9.06 12.02
C LEU A 452 -20.67 8.41 11.40
N PHE A 453 -20.82 7.86 10.20
CA PHE A 453 -19.73 7.26 9.44
C PHE A 453 -19.14 8.29 8.46
N SER A 454 -17.84 8.24 8.18
CA SER A 454 -17.24 9.04 7.10
C SER A 454 -16.15 8.26 6.38
N ILE A 455 -15.98 8.57 5.08
CA ILE A 455 -14.77 8.29 4.31
C ILE A 455 -14.11 9.63 4.03
N THR A 456 -12.80 9.72 4.24
CA THR A 456 -12.04 10.94 3.95
C THR A 456 -10.87 10.60 3.05
N ILE A 457 -10.67 11.35 1.98
CA ILE A 457 -9.52 11.14 1.09
C ILE A 457 -8.34 11.95 1.61
N ASN A 458 -7.24 11.28 1.93
CA ASN A 458 -5.98 11.93 2.26
C ASN A 458 -5.36 12.54 1.00
N PRO A 459 -5.34 13.88 0.86
CA PRO A 459 -4.78 14.50 -0.34
C PRO A 459 -3.29 14.26 -0.50
N TYR A 460 -2.56 14.07 0.61
CA TYR A 460 -1.10 13.97 0.63
C TYR A 460 -0.60 12.62 0.16
N THR A 461 -1.34 11.53 0.41
CA THR A 461 -0.92 10.16 0.05
C THR A 461 -1.71 9.58 -1.12
N CYS A 462 -2.92 10.06 -1.42
CA CYS A 462 -3.72 9.56 -2.54
C CYS A 462 -2.98 9.77 -3.86
N LYS A 463 -2.80 8.69 -4.63
CA LYS A 463 -2.17 8.76 -5.95
C LYS A 463 -3.15 8.68 -7.13
N GLY A 464 -4.45 8.51 -6.84
CA GLY A 464 -5.48 8.49 -7.87
C GLY A 464 -5.56 7.20 -8.69
N CYS A 465 -5.33 6.03 -8.08
CA CYS A 465 -5.44 4.73 -8.77
C CYS A 465 -6.89 4.29 -9.08
N MET A 466 -7.87 4.87 -8.40
CA MET A 466 -9.30 4.55 -8.52
C MET A 466 -9.74 3.13 -8.11
N GLU A 467 -8.88 2.29 -7.53
CA GLU A 467 -9.30 0.97 -6.99
C GLU A 467 -10.47 1.09 -6.00
N CYS A 468 -10.44 2.10 -5.12
CA CYS A 468 -11.54 2.36 -4.17
C CYS A 468 -12.87 2.75 -4.83
N VAL A 469 -12.84 3.26 -6.06
CA VAL A 469 -14.02 3.57 -6.87
C VAL A 469 -14.51 2.28 -7.54
N GLU A 470 -13.60 1.50 -8.11
CA GLU A 470 -13.93 0.24 -8.81
C GLU A 470 -14.63 -0.77 -7.90
N VAL A 471 -14.22 -0.88 -6.63
CA VAL A 471 -14.88 -1.78 -5.66
C VAL A 471 -16.16 -1.21 -5.03
N CYS A 472 -16.58 0.01 -5.39
CA CYS A 472 -17.71 0.69 -4.79
C CYS A 472 -19.01 0.45 -5.58
N ASP A 473 -19.64 -0.72 -5.35
CA ASP A 473 -20.89 -1.11 -6.04
C ASP A 473 -22.04 -0.11 -5.87
N ASP A 474 -22.12 0.57 -4.73
CA ASP A 474 -23.18 1.54 -4.42
C ASP A 474 -22.95 2.92 -5.10
N GLY A 475 -21.78 3.14 -5.71
CA GLY A 475 -21.41 4.42 -6.32
C GLY A 475 -21.28 5.57 -5.31
N ALA A 476 -20.86 5.25 -4.08
CA ALA A 476 -20.55 6.21 -3.03
C ALA A 476 -19.18 6.88 -3.22
N LEU A 477 -18.32 6.32 -4.07
CA LEU A 477 -17.09 6.95 -4.55
C LEU A 477 -17.17 7.05 -6.07
N VAL A 478 -16.87 8.23 -6.61
CA VAL A 478 -16.85 8.48 -8.07
C VAL A 478 -15.58 9.23 -8.46
N PRO A 479 -15.02 9.02 -9.65
CA PRO A 479 -13.83 9.75 -10.08
C PRO A 479 -14.22 11.18 -10.44
N VAL A 480 -13.40 12.15 -10.03
CA VAL A 480 -13.52 13.54 -10.47
C VAL A 480 -12.15 14.07 -10.89
N GLN A 481 -12.14 14.94 -11.90
CA GLN A 481 -10.94 15.65 -12.31
C GLN A 481 -10.47 16.57 -11.19
N GLN A 482 -9.17 16.55 -10.90
CA GLN A 482 -8.59 17.36 -9.86
C GLN A 482 -8.30 18.78 -10.37
N ASP A 483 -8.66 19.77 -9.57
CA ASP A 483 -8.26 21.17 -9.69
C ASP A 483 -7.79 21.72 -8.33
N GLU A 484 -7.35 22.99 -8.32
CA GLU A 484 -6.87 23.65 -7.10
C GLU A 484 -7.95 23.76 -6.00
N GLU A 485 -9.22 23.92 -6.40
CA GLU A 485 -10.35 24.04 -5.47
C GLU A 485 -10.62 22.71 -4.75
N ILE A 486 -10.62 21.60 -5.50
CA ILE A 486 -10.76 20.25 -4.96
C ILE A 486 -9.59 19.93 -4.03
N VAL A 487 -8.35 20.25 -4.40
CA VAL A 487 -7.19 20.03 -3.52
C VAL A 487 -7.33 20.84 -2.23
N ALA A 488 -7.74 22.11 -2.32
CA ALA A 488 -7.95 22.95 -1.15
C ALA A 488 -9.08 22.40 -0.25
N ARG A 489 -10.16 21.89 -0.83
CA ARG A 489 -11.24 21.23 -0.08
C ARG A 489 -10.75 19.98 0.63
N LEU A 490 -10.06 19.07 -0.07
CA LEU A 490 -9.54 17.84 0.50
C LEU A 490 -8.57 18.10 1.67
N ARG A 491 -7.75 19.15 1.57
CA ARG A 491 -6.88 19.56 2.69
C ARG A 491 -7.68 20.01 3.91
N ARG A 492 -8.73 20.83 3.73
CA ARG A 492 -9.61 21.23 4.85
C ARG A 492 -10.35 20.03 5.46
N GLU A 493 -10.84 19.12 4.62
CA GLU A 493 -11.50 17.89 5.08
C GLU A 493 -10.54 16.99 5.85
N TRP A 494 -9.28 16.87 5.39
CA TRP A 494 -8.24 16.11 6.08
C TRP A 494 -7.85 16.75 7.41
N ASP A 495 -7.67 18.07 7.46
CA ASP A 495 -7.38 18.81 8.71
C ASP A 495 -8.48 18.59 9.76
N PHE A 496 -9.75 18.50 9.32
CA PHE A 496 -10.85 18.18 10.22
C PHE A 496 -10.86 16.70 10.61
N TRP A 497 -10.58 15.79 9.68
CA TRP A 497 -10.41 14.37 9.98
C TRP A 497 -9.34 14.14 11.05
N GLU A 498 -8.19 14.80 10.97
CA GLU A 498 -7.12 14.69 11.96
C GLU A 498 -7.58 15.08 13.37
N GLN A 499 -8.46 16.08 13.47
CA GLN A 499 -9.03 16.57 14.73
C GLN A 499 -10.15 15.67 15.29
N LEU A 500 -10.78 14.83 14.47
CA LEU A 500 -11.74 13.84 14.95
C LEU A 500 -11.01 12.76 15.78
N PRO A 501 -11.60 12.26 16.88
CA PRO A 501 -11.00 11.14 17.59
C PRO A 501 -11.06 9.88 16.72
N THR A 502 -10.24 8.87 17.06
CA THR A 502 -10.37 7.55 16.46
C THR A 502 -11.75 6.94 16.71
N THR A 503 -12.14 5.92 15.93
CA THR A 503 -13.44 5.26 16.07
C THR A 503 -13.66 4.83 17.51
N ASN A 504 -14.79 5.25 18.08
CA ASN A 504 -15.10 4.92 19.46
C ASN A 504 -15.28 3.40 19.60
N PRO A 505 -14.65 2.74 20.60
CA PRO A 505 -14.75 1.28 20.79
C PRO A 505 -16.18 0.76 20.91
N GLN A 506 -17.16 1.61 21.28
CA GLN A 506 -18.56 1.19 21.27
C GLN A 506 -19.05 0.76 19.89
N PHE A 507 -18.45 1.28 18.80
CA PHE A 507 -18.76 0.97 17.40
C PHE A 507 -17.95 -0.19 16.85
N ASP A 508 -17.11 -0.82 17.68
CA ASP A 508 -16.39 -2.02 17.27
C ASP A 508 -17.36 -3.12 16.84
N ARG A 509 -16.98 -3.81 15.78
CA ARG A 509 -17.72 -4.95 15.21
C ARG A 509 -16.87 -6.23 15.25
N ILE A 510 -15.75 -6.18 15.94
CA ILE A 510 -14.88 -7.31 16.27
C ILE A 510 -15.11 -7.61 17.75
N ASP A 511 -15.78 -8.72 18.04
CA ASP A 511 -16.07 -9.12 19.41
C ASP A 511 -14.80 -9.67 20.09
N ASP A 512 -13.99 -10.43 19.34
CA ASP A 512 -12.69 -10.94 19.77
C ASP A 512 -11.77 -11.11 18.55
N LEU A 513 -10.68 -10.35 18.51
CA LEU A 513 -9.74 -10.39 17.40
C LEU A 513 -8.88 -11.66 17.41
N ASP A 514 -8.46 -12.17 18.57
CA ASP A 514 -7.64 -13.39 18.66
C ASP A 514 -8.47 -14.62 18.22
N GLU A 515 -9.76 -14.66 18.56
CA GLU A 515 -10.71 -15.70 18.16
C GLU A 515 -11.35 -15.45 16.78
N LYS A 516 -11.00 -14.35 16.10
CA LYS A 516 -11.47 -13.97 14.76
C LYS A 516 -13.00 -13.80 14.68
N VAL A 517 -13.63 -13.33 15.75
CA VAL A 517 -15.10 -13.19 15.83
C VAL A 517 -15.51 -11.77 15.45
N GLY A 518 -16.23 -11.63 14.35
CA GLY A 518 -16.84 -10.36 13.91
C GLY A 518 -16.44 -9.94 12.50
N ALA A 519 -16.62 -8.66 12.18
CA ALA A 519 -16.28 -8.08 10.88
C ALA A 519 -14.82 -7.58 10.89
N LEU A 520 -13.85 -8.47 10.65
CA LEU A 520 -12.43 -8.17 10.87
C LEU A 520 -11.92 -6.95 10.09
N GLN A 521 -12.42 -6.67 8.89
CA GLN A 521 -12.00 -5.50 8.11
C GLN A 521 -12.27 -4.17 8.83
N THR A 522 -13.19 -4.13 9.81
CA THR A 522 -13.47 -2.91 10.57
C THR A 522 -12.33 -2.53 11.53
N LEU A 523 -11.30 -3.37 11.69
CA LEU A 523 -10.07 -2.98 12.37
C LEU A 523 -9.45 -1.71 11.74
N LEU A 524 -9.65 -1.51 10.44
CA LEU A 524 -9.16 -0.34 9.70
C LEU A 524 -9.92 0.95 10.00
N LEU A 525 -10.97 0.91 10.84
CA LEU A 525 -11.65 2.11 11.36
C LEU A 525 -10.91 2.71 12.57
N ASP A 526 -9.94 1.99 13.15
CA ASP A 526 -9.00 2.53 14.13
C ASP A 526 -7.86 3.28 13.42
N LYS A 527 -7.57 4.50 13.87
CA LYS A 527 -6.62 5.41 13.22
C LYS A 527 -5.17 4.88 13.32
N PRO A 528 -4.65 4.50 14.49
CA PRO A 528 -3.36 3.81 14.60
C PRO A 528 -3.24 2.60 13.67
N VAL A 529 -4.26 1.75 13.61
CA VAL A 529 -4.26 0.54 12.77
C VAL A 529 -4.24 0.90 11.27
N TYR A 530 -5.07 1.84 10.83
CA TYR A 530 -5.06 2.32 9.45
C TYR A 530 -3.73 2.98 9.09
N ASN A 531 -3.14 3.75 10.02
CA ASN A 531 -1.84 4.41 9.85
C ASN A 531 -0.65 3.50 10.22
N SER A 532 -0.84 2.17 10.24
CA SER A 532 0.27 1.20 10.33
C SER A 532 1.25 1.31 9.16
N MET A 533 0.85 2.01 8.09
CA MET A 533 1.72 2.62 7.08
C MET A 533 1.31 4.09 6.88
N VAL A 534 2.30 4.99 6.78
CA VAL A 534 2.06 6.43 6.53
C VAL A 534 2.28 6.83 5.06
N CYS A 535 2.63 5.85 4.22
CA CYS A 535 2.74 5.96 2.76
C CYS A 535 3.50 7.21 2.31
N GLY A 536 3.15 7.82 1.18
CA GLY A 536 3.96 8.90 0.60
C GLY A 536 5.27 8.40 -0.03
N ASP A 537 5.28 7.15 -0.48
CA ASP A 537 6.41 6.49 -1.13
C ASP A 537 6.22 6.34 -2.65
N GLY A 538 7.21 5.74 -3.28
CA GLY A 538 7.33 5.63 -4.73
C GLY A 538 6.72 4.43 -5.44
N ALA A 539 5.83 3.68 -4.78
CA ALA A 539 5.16 2.57 -5.45
C ALA A 539 4.25 3.03 -6.59
N CYS A 540 4.00 2.14 -7.54
CA CYS A 540 3.07 2.36 -8.65
C CYS A 540 1.63 2.63 -8.14
N LEU A 541 0.84 3.29 -8.97
CA LEU A 541 -0.62 3.38 -8.79
C LEU A 541 -1.22 1.98 -8.81
N GLY A 542 -2.10 1.63 -7.86
CA GLY A 542 -2.73 0.31 -7.80
C GLY A 542 -1.80 -0.84 -7.43
N CYS A 543 -0.80 -0.57 -6.59
CA CYS A 543 0.20 -1.58 -6.25
C CYS A 543 -0.36 -2.64 -5.30
N GLY A 544 -0.62 -3.85 -5.80
CA GLY A 544 -1.12 -4.95 -4.97
C GLY A 544 -0.17 -5.39 -3.84
N GLU A 545 1.16 -5.18 -3.99
CA GLU A 545 2.12 -5.44 -2.90
C GLU A 545 1.79 -4.59 -1.66
N LYS A 546 1.40 -3.33 -1.88
CA LYS A 546 1.16 -2.40 -0.78
C LYS A 546 -0.14 -2.71 -0.04
N THR A 547 -1.21 -3.05 -0.76
CA THR A 547 -2.47 -3.49 -0.14
C THR A 547 -2.24 -4.70 0.75
N ALA A 548 -1.50 -5.71 0.25
CA ALA A 548 -1.16 -6.90 1.05
C ALA A 548 -0.35 -6.57 2.31
N ILE A 549 0.67 -5.69 2.18
CA ILE A 549 1.52 -5.27 3.31
C ILE A 549 0.73 -4.42 4.30
N HIS A 550 -0.13 -3.50 3.85
CA HIS A 550 -0.94 -2.64 4.71
C HIS A 550 -1.91 -3.45 5.56
N LEU A 551 -2.60 -4.43 4.97
CA LEU A 551 -3.47 -5.35 5.72
C LEU A 551 -2.67 -6.18 6.74
N PHE A 552 -1.46 -6.63 6.37
CA PHE A 552 -0.59 -7.36 7.28
C PHE A 552 -0.13 -6.48 8.45
N THR A 553 0.36 -5.26 8.18
CA THR A 553 0.83 -4.35 9.22
C THR A 553 -0.30 -3.88 10.12
N ALA A 554 -1.48 -3.63 9.54
CA ALA A 554 -2.70 -3.27 10.28
C ALA A 554 -3.10 -4.39 11.24
N THR A 555 -3.05 -5.64 10.78
CA THR A 555 -3.34 -6.81 11.64
C THR A 555 -2.38 -6.89 12.82
N VAL A 556 -1.08 -6.69 12.60
CA VAL A 556 -0.09 -6.70 13.70
C VAL A 556 -0.37 -5.57 14.69
N THR A 557 -0.58 -4.34 14.23
CA THR A 557 -0.87 -3.19 15.11
C THR A 557 -2.17 -3.42 15.90
N ALA A 558 -3.22 -3.94 15.26
CA ALA A 558 -4.50 -4.25 15.91
C ALA A 558 -4.36 -5.31 17.02
N LEU A 559 -3.49 -6.31 16.85
CA LEU A 559 -3.17 -7.29 17.88
C LEU A 559 -2.31 -6.70 19.01
N MET A 560 -1.31 -5.87 18.68
CA MET A 560 -0.32 -5.39 19.65
C MET A 560 -0.86 -4.28 20.57
N GLN A 561 -1.62 -3.33 20.05
CA GLN A 561 -2.12 -2.18 20.80
C GLN A 561 -2.88 -2.55 22.10
N PRO A 562 -3.91 -3.43 22.08
CA PRO A 562 -4.61 -3.82 23.30
C PRO A 562 -3.72 -4.60 24.27
N ARG A 563 -2.80 -5.43 23.75
CA ARG A 563 -1.84 -6.21 24.56
C ARG A 563 -0.88 -5.30 25.31
N VAL A 564 -0.29 -4.30 24.63
CA VAL A 564 0.60 -3.30 25.24
C VAL A 564 -0.15 -2.46 26.27
N LYS A 565 -1.38 -2.03 25.98
CA LYS A 565 -2.20 -1.27 26.94
C LYS A 565 -2.48 -2.06 28.23
N ALA A 566 -2.79 -3.35 28.11
CA ALA A 566 -2.97 -4.23 29.28
C ALA A 566 -1.64 -4.42 30.04
N HIS A 567 -0.53 -4.56 29.32
CA HIS A 567 0.80 -4.70 29.91
C HIS A 567 1.24 -3.46 30.70
N LEU A 568 1.01 -2.25 30.17
CA LEU A 568 1.29 -1.00 30.86
C LEU A 568 0.55 -0.90 32.20
N LYS A 569 -0.74 -1.26 32.21
CA LYS A 569 -1.53 -1.31 33.45
C LYS A 569 -0.95 -2.31 34.47
N ARG A 570 -0.46 -3.47 34.01
CA ARG A 570 0.21 -4.45 34.88
C ARG A 570 1.54 -3.91 35.43
N LEU A 571 2.32 -3.21 34.60
CA LEU A 571 3.57 -2.58 35.04
C LEU A 571 3.31 -1.50 36.09
N ASP A 572 2.27 -0.68 35.92
CA ASP A 572 1.88 0.35 36.90
C ASP A 572 1.54 -0.25 38.27
N ASP A 573 0.70 -1.29 38.29
CA ASP A 573 0.37 -2.01 39.53
C ASP A 573 1.63 -2.60 40.18
N LEU A 574 2.47 -3.27 39.38
CA LEU A 574 3.66 -3.93 39.87
C LEU A 574 4.69 -2.94 40.44
N ILE A 575 4.93 -1.82 39.74
CA ILE A 575 5.81 -0.73 40.19
C ILE A 575 5.29 -0.15 41.51
N SER A 576 3.99 0.16 41.58
CA SER A 576 3.37 0.74 42.77
C SER A 576 3.48 -0.20 43.99
N ARG A 577 3.21 -1.49 43.78
CA ARG A 577 3.31 -2.52 44.83
C ARG A 577 4.74 -2.75 45.28
N LEU A 578 5.70 -2.82 44.35
CA LEU A 578 7.12 -2.98 44.67
C LEU A 578 7.65 -1.76 45.45
N GLU A 579 7.29 -0.56 45.03
CA GLU A 579 7.65 0.66 45.74
C GLU A 579 7.08 0.70 47.16
N THR A 580 5.81 0.32 47.32
CA THR A 580 5.18 0.19 48.64
C THR A 580 5.87 -0.86 49.51
N HIS A 581 6.20 -2.03 48.94
CA HIS A 581 6.93 -3.10 49.63
C HIS A 581 8.30 -2.64 50.11
N ILE A 582 9.04 -1.92 49.27
CA ILE A 582 10.35 -1.35 49.64
C ILE A 582 10.20 -0.38 50.82
N ARG A 583 9.23 0.55 50.75
CA ARG A 583 8.95 1.51 51.84
C ARG A 583 8.59 0.82 53.16
N LEU A 584 7.75 -0.23 53.11
CA LEU A 584 7.34 -0.97 54.30
C LEU A 584 8.50 -1.75 54.94
N LYS A 585 9.34 -2.42 54.13
CA LYS A 585 10.52 -3.14 54.65
C LYS A 585 11.54 -2.17 55.26
N LEU A 586 11.73 -0.99 54.66
CA LEU A 586 12.57 0.06 55.24
C LEU A 586 12.01 0.54 56.58
N ALA A 587 10.70 0.79 56.67
CA ALA A 587 10.05 1.20 57.92
C ALA A 587 10.15 0.13 59.03
N GLN A 588 10.17 -1.16 58.70
CA GLN A 588 10.38 -2.25 59.67
C GLN A 588 11.82 -2.32 60.20
N GLY A 589 12.81 -1.86 59.44
CA GLY A 589 14.23 -1.82 59.82
C GLY A 589 14.63 -0.60 60.65
N VAL A 590 13.67 0.30 60.92
CA VAL A 590 13.84 1.54 61.69
C VAL A 590 13.32 1.33 63.12
N ASP A 591 14.14 1.70 64.12
CA ASP A 591 13.74 1.65 65.52
C ASP A 591 12.77 2.81 65.84
N LEU A 592 11.48 2.50 65.98
CA LEU A 592 10.42 3.47 66.30
C LEU A 592 10.41 3.91 67.77
N SER A 593 11.38 3.49 68.60
CA SER A 593 11.50 3.92 70.00
C SER A 593 12.30 5.21 70.20
N ASP A 594 12.96 5.72 69.14
CA ASP A 594 13.69 6.98 69.16
C ASP A 594 12.83 8.18 68.66
N PRO A 595 12.57 9.19 69.51
CA PRO A 595 11.81 10.40 69.15
C PRO A 595 12.43 11.20 67.98
N ALA A 596 13.74 11.11 67.74
CA ALA A 596 14.40 11.81 66.64
C ALA A 596 14.01 11.21 65.27
N THR A 597 13.85 9.90 65.22
CA THR A 597 13.50 9.15 64.00
C THR A 597 12.04 9.35 63.58
N ILE A 598 11.14 9.54 64.54
CA ILE A 598 9.73 9.89 64.30
C ILE A 598 9.60 11.30 63.69
N GLY A 599 10.47 12.24 64.07
CA GLY A 599 10.50 13.60 63.51
C GLY A 599 10.92 13.65 62.05
N ALA A 600 11.84 12.78 61.61
CA ALA A 600 12.28 12.68 60.22
C ALA A 600 11.20 12.06 59.30
N LEU A 601 10.37 11.16 59.83
CA LEU A 601 9.25 10.53 59.11
C LEU A 601 7.99 11.41 59.03
N ALA A 602 7.81 12.36 59.97
CA ALA A 602 6.62 13.22 60.06
C ALA A 602 6.76 14.57 59.32
N GLY A 603 7.94 14.89 58.78
CA GLY A 603 8.29 16.21 58.24
C GLY A 603 8.41 16.33 56.72
N THR A 604 7.98 15.33 55.94
CA THR A 604 8.22 15.31 54.48
C THR A 604 6.92 15.40 53.69
N ASP A 605 6.58 16.62 53.28
CA ASP A 605 5.69 16.88 52.14
C ASP A 605 6.53 16.70 50.86
N ASP A 606 6.09 15.80 49.99
CA ASP A 606 6.52 15.45 48.62
C ASP A 606 8.00 15.64 48.17
N ASP A 607 8.56 14.59 47.54
CA ASP A 607 9.88 14.50 46.87
C ASP A 607 11.14 14.20 47.71
N VAL A 608 11.10 13.20 48.59
CA VAL A 608 12.33 12.52 49.07
C VAL A 608 12.51 11.20 48.32
N THR A 609 13.60 11.05 47.54
CA THR A 609 13.88 9.78 46.85
C THR A 609 14.20 8.69 47.88
N LEU A 610 13.88 7.42 47.58
CA LEU A 610 14.22 6.28 48.46
C LEU A 610 15.73 6.23 48.81
N ALA A 611 16.58 6.76 47.93
CA ALA A 611 18.02 6.91 48.14
C ALA A 611 18.42 8.07 49.06
N ASP A 612 17.59 9.11 49.17
CA ASP A 612 17.75 10.19 50.16
C ASP A 612 17.31 9.70 51.54
N LEU A 613 16.17 9.01 51.65
CA LEU A 613 15.68 8.42 52.90
C LEU A 613 16.70 7.45 53.51
N ALA A 614 17.33 6.59 52.69
CA ALA A 614 18.40 5.69 53.12
C ALA A 614 19.67 6.43 53.58
N ARG A 615 20.00 7.59 52.97
CA ARG A 615 21.14 8.43 53.37
C ARG A 615 20.89 9.20 54.65
N THR A 616 19.66 9.68 54.87
CA THR A 616 19.29 10.39 56.11
C THR A 616 19.37 9.44 57.31
N LEU A 617 19.03 8.17 57.13
CA LEU A 617 19.12 7.13 58.17
C LEU A 617 20.56 6.70 58.51
N ASP A 618 21.53 6.88 57.60
CA ASP A 618 22.96 6.56 57.83
C ASP A 618 23.73 7.70 58.55
N ALA A 619 23.23 8.95 58.53
CA ALA A 619 23.96 10.14 59.00
C ALA A 619 23.97 10.36 60.53
N ASP A 620 22.98 9.83 61.24
CA ASP A 620 22.77 10.13 62.68
C ASP A 620 23.17 8.99 63.65
N GLY A 621 23.88 7.96 63.19
CA GLY A 621 24.35 6.88 64.07
C GLY A 621 23.25 6.00 64.67
N VAL A 622 22.05 6.02 64.08
CA VAL A 622 20.93 5.13 64.39
C VAL A 622 21.29 3.72 63.90
N SER A 623 21.31 2.71 64.79
CA SER A 623 21.59 1.34 64.40
C SER A 623 20.41 0.78 63.60
N THR A 624 20.49 0.87 62.28
CA THR A 624 19.47 0.33 61.39
C THR A 624 19.81 -1.10 60.98
N VAL A 625 18.84 -2.01 61.11
CA VAL A 625 18.93 -3.40 60.62
C VAL A 625 18.48 -3.42 59.15
N ILE A 626 19.09 -2.56 58.32
CA ILE A 626 18.73 -2.45 56.89
C ILE A 626 19.68 -3.33 56.07
N ASP A 627 19.11 -4.30 55.37
CA ASP A 627 19.84 -5.12 54.39
C ASP A 627 20.18 -4.28 53.15
N LYS A 628 21.43 -3.78 53.12
CA LYS A 628 21.94 -2.88 52.07
C LYS A 628 22.05 -3.58 50.70
N GLU A 629 22.34 -4.88 50.68
CA GLU A 629 22.44 -5.65 49.44
C GLU A 629 21.06 -5.86 48.82
N TRP A 630 20.08 -6.26 49.64
CA TRP A 630 18.69 -6.37 49.20
C TRP A 630 18.13 -5.03 48.72
N LEU A 631 18.39 -3.93 49.45
CA LEU A 631 17.88 -2.62 49.07
C LEU A 631 18.41 -2.17 47.70
N ALA A 632 19.72 -2.31 47.45
CA ALA A 632 20.32 -1.97 46.18
C ALA A 632 19.79 -2.84 45.03
N TRP A 633 19.55 -4.13 45.29
CA TRP A 633 18.94 -5.03 44.32
C TRP A 633 17.49 -4.64 44.02
N ALA A 634 16.67 -4.38 45.04
CA ALA A 634 15.26 -4.06 44.91
C ALA A 634 15.02 -2.70 44.23
N THR A 635 15.84 -1.68 44.54
CA THR A 635 15.78 -0.38 43.84
C THR A 635 16.26 -0.51 42.40
N GLY A 636 17.34 -1.27 42.14
CA GLY A 636 17.77 -1.56 40.78
C GLY A 636 16.72 -2.32 39.96
N LEU A 637 15.92 -3.17 40.61
CA LEU A 637 14.78 -3.86 39.98
C LEU A 637 13.64 -2.89 39.65
N LEU A 638 13.32 -1.98 40.58
CA LEU A 638 12.34 -0.91 40.36
C LEU A 638 12.73 0.00 39.19
N ASP A 639 14.00 0.38 39.09
CA ASP A 639 14.53 1.20 37.99
C ASP A 639 14.40 0.49 36.63
N ARG A 640 14.66 -0.82 36.57
CA ARG A 640 14.45 -1.62 35.35
C ARG A 640 12.98 -1.67 34.94
N LEU A 641 12.05 -1.79 35.90
CA LEU A 641 10.62 -1.77 35.60
C LEU A 641 10.17 -0.39 35.10
N ARG A 642 10.69 0.70 35.67
CA ARG A 642 10.43 2.07 35.21
C ARG A 642 11.00 2.32 33.81
N ASP A 643 12.23 1.87 33.53
CA ASP A 643 12.80 1.92 32.18
C ASP A 643 11.98 1.09 31.19
N LEU A 644 11.53 -0.10 31.59
CA LEU A 644 10.67 -0.95 30.75
C LEU A 644 9.34 -0.25 30.41
N LYS A 645 8.67 0.33 31.41
CA LYS A 645 7.45 1.12 31.23
C LYS A 645 7.70 2.30 30.28
N TRP A 646 8.75 3.09 30.55
CA TRP A 646 9.13 4.23 29.72
C TRP A 646 9.38 3.83 28.25
N ARG A 647 10.00 2.67 27.99
CA ARG A 647 10.21 2.16 26.62
C ARG A 647 8.90 1.85 25.90
N TYR A 648 7.85 1.41 26.61
CA TYR A 648 6.55 1.14 26.00
C TYR A 648 5.71 2.42 25.79
N GLU A 649 5.83 3.41 26.66
CA GLU A 649 5.04 4.66 26.58
C GLU A 649 5.67 5.73 25.69
N GLU A 650 6.97 5.97 25.83
CA GLU A 650 7.67 7.09 25.20
C GLU A 650 8.84 6.61 24.34
N GLY A 651 9.82 5.95 24.97
CA GLY A 651 11.08 5.59 24.34
C GLY A 651 11.85 6.78 23.74
N PRO A 652 12.95 6.53 23.02
CA PRO A 652 13.78 7.59 22.44
C PRO A 652 13.07 8.44 21.38
N THR A 653 12.03 7.90 20.74
CA THR A 653 11.26 8.55 19.67
C THR A 653 10.01 9.25 20.15
N LYS A 654 9.70 9.20 21.47
CA LYS A 654 8.43 9.69 22.07
C LYS A 654 7.17 9.05 21.47
N ARG A 655 7.29 7.83 20.93
CA ARG A 655 6.20 7.07 20.30
C ARG A 655 6.01 5.67 20.91
N GLY A 656 6.69 5.39 22.01
CA GLY A 656 6.70 4.08 22.65
C GLY A 656 7.45 3.04 21.84
N ARG A 657 7.24 1.78 22.23
CA ARG A 657 7.87 0.63 21.57
C ARG A 657 7.13 0.35 20.26
N SER A 658 7.88 0.07 19.19
CA SER A 658 7.31 -0.31 17.89
C SER A 658 6.60 -1.67 17.94
N ASP A 659 5.52 -1.80 17.18
CA ASP A 659 4.68 -3.00 17.13
C ASP A 659 5.34 -4.18 16.40
N MET A 660 6.33 -3.93 15.53
CA MET A 660 7.06 -4.95 14.78
C MET A 660 8.43 -4.47 14.31
N GLY A 661 9.22 -5.38 13.72
CA GLY A 661 10.40 -5.04 12.95
C GLY A 661 10.46 -5.81 11.63
N VAL A 662 10.91 -5.16 10.56
CA VAL A 662 10.94 -5.73 9.21
C VAL A 662 12.39 -5.84 8.68
N ILE A 663 12.69 -7.01 8.11
CA ILE A 663 13.88 -7.26 7.30
C ILE A 663 13.39 -7.52 5.87
N ASN A 664 13.67 -6.62 4.95
CA ASN A 664 13.15 -6.69 3.59
C ASN A 664 14.24 -7.13 2.61
N SER A 665 13.92 -8.07 1.74
CA SER A 665 14.76 -8.41 0.60
C SER A 665 14.76 -7.27 -0.43
N THR A 666 15.85 -7.15 -1.17
CA THR A 666 15.90 -6.25 -2.32
C THR A 666 14.80 -6.60 -3.33
N GLY A 667 14.01 -5.62 -3.77
CA GLY A 667 12.89 -5.82 -4.68
C GLY A 667 12.03 -4.56 -4.79
N CYS A 668 10.83 -4.66 -5.34
CA CYS A 668 9.90 -3.52 -5.38
C CYS A 668 9.65 -2.99 -3.96
N THR A 669 9.33 -3.88 -3.02
CA THR A 669 9.11 -3.58 -1.60
C THR A 669 10.24 -2.80 -0.92
N SER A 670 11.50 -3.06 -1.29
CA SER A 670 12.64 -2.27 -0.77
C SER A 670 12.80 -0.96 -1.53
N VAL A 671 12.55 -0.93 -2.84
CA VAL A 671 12.72 0.27 -3.66
C VAL A 671 11.73 1.34 -3.26
N TRP A 672 10.42 1.05 -3.24
CA TRP A 672 9.46 2.05 -2.76
C TRP A 672 9.56 2.24 -1.25
N GLY A 673 9.93 1.21 -0.48
CA GLY A 673 10.09 1.29 0.97
C GLY A 673 11.29 2.11 1.46
N SER A 674 12.29 2.36 0.61
CA SER A 674 13.55 3.02 1.02
C SER A 674 14.19 3.88 -0.07
N THR A 675 13.40 4.39 -1.03
CA THR A 675 13.87 5.45 -1.93
C THR A 675 14.19 6.69 -1.12
N PHE A 676 15.47 6.91 -0.88
CA PHE A 676 15.95 8.01 -0.06
C PHE A 676 15.41 9.36 -0.58
N PRO A 677 14.86 10.23 0.30
CA PRO A 677 14.82 10.13 1.76
C PRO A 677 13.51 9.55 2.34
N TYR A 678 12.67 8.91 1.53
CA TYR A 678 11.30 8.51 1.89
C TYR A 678 11.22 7.07 2.41
N ASN A 679 10.45 6.90 3.48
CA ASN A 679 10.18 5.62 4.15
C ASN A 679 8.72 5.61 4.65
N PRO A 680 7.85 4.71 4.15
CA PRO A 680 6.44 4.65 4.53
C PRO A 680 6.19 3.94 5.86
N TYR A 681 7.19 3.25 6.43
CA TYR A 681 7.02 2.40 7.60
C TYR A 681 7.20 3.19 8.91
N PRO A 682 6.26 3.10 9.88
CA PRO A 682 6.36 3.74 11.19
C PRO A 682 7.15 2.92 12.24
N PHE A 683 7.87 1.89 11.81
CA PHE A 683 8.61 0.95 12.65
C PHE A 683 10.01 0.66 12.08
N PRO A 684 10.92 0.02 12.86
CA PRO A 684 12.23 -0.37 12.38
C PRO A 684 12.16 -1.25 11.14
N TRP A 685 12.80 -0.79 10.08
CA TRP A 685 12.86 -1.46 8.79
C TRP A 685 14.30 -1.48 8.31
N THR A 686 14.76 -2.60 7.76
CA THR A 686 16.09 -2.71 7.16
C THR A 686 16.05 -3.58 5.92
N SER A 687 16.94 -3.31 4.97
CA SER A 687 17.20 -4.16 3.83
C SER A 687 18.70 -4.45 3.77
N HIS A 688 19.07 -5.72 3.76
CA HIS A 688 20.46 -6.14 3.65
C HIS A 688 20.80 -6.48 2.19
N LEU A 689 20.47 -7.69 1.72
CA LEU A 689 20.65 -8.11 0.34
C LEU A 689 19.39 -8.78 -0.21
N PHE A 690 19.43 -9.10 -1.50
CA PHE A 690 18.29 -9.70 -2.21
C PHE A 690 17.89 -11.06 -1.61
N GLN A 691 18.89 -11.88 -1.29
CA GLN A 691 18.71 -13.30 -1.02
C GLN A 691 18.54 -13.69 0.47
N ASP A 692 18.82 -12.81 1.43
CA ASP A 692 19.12 -13.24 2.81
C ASP A 692 18.22 -12.68 3.90
N SER A 693 17.13 -11.98 3.55
CA SER A 693 16.19 -11.44 4.55
C SER A 693 15.69 -12.49 5.56
N PRO A 694 15.39 -13.77 5.21
CA PRO A 694 14.97 -14.76 6.22
C PRO A 694 16.09 -15.09 7.21
N SER A 695 17.35 -15.17 6.77
CA SER A 695 18.48 -15.49 7.64
C SER A 695 18.87 -14.31 8.53
N VAL A 696 18.81 -13.08 8.00
CA VAL A 696 19.02 -11.88 8.80
C VAL A 696 17.91 -11.74 9.85
N ALA A 697 16.66 -12.04 9.50
CA ALA A 697 15.54 -12.04 10.44
C ALA A 697 15.75 -13.03 11.60
N MET A 698 16.31 -14.23 11.36
CA MET A 698 16.67 -15.17 12.43
C MET A 698 17.66 -14.57 13.44
N GLY A 699 18.70 -13.86 12.96
CA GLY A 699 19.66 -13.20 13.83
C GLY A 699 19.08 -12.03 14.63
N VAL A 700 18.28 -11.19 13.95
CA VAL A 700 17.58 -10.06 14.59
C VAL A 700 16.59 -10.56 15.64
N PHE A 701 15.88 -11.64 15.36
CA PHE A 701 14.95 -12.27 16.30
C PHE A 701 15.63 -12.70 17.59
N GLU A 702 16.75 -13.42 17.55
CA GLU A 702 17.46 -13.84 18.78
C GLU A 702 17.93 -12.64 19.61
N GLY A 703 18.43 -11.60 18.95
CA GLY A 703 18.82 -10.35 19.61
C GLY A 703 17.62 -9.63 20.23
N HIS A 704 16.50 -9.54 19.51
CA HIS A 704 15.26 -8.93 19.98
C HIS A 704 14.69 -9.68 21.19
N MET A 705 14.59 -11.00 21.11
CA MET A 705 14.09 -11.87 22.17
C MET A 705 14.94 -11.79 23.43
N THR A 706 16.26 -11.64 23.31
CA THR A 706 17.14 -11.42 24.46
C THR A 706 16.76 -10.12 25.20
N LYS A 707 16.39 -9.05 24.47
CA LYS A 707 15.93 -7.79 25.09
C LYS A 707 14.54 -7.91 25.70
N MET A 708 13.64 -8.72 25.12
CA MET A 708 12.34 -9.03 25.73
C MET A 708 12.53 -9.80 27.04
N ALA A 709 13.43 -10.79 27.06
CA ALA A 709 13.71 -11.61 28.23
C ALA A 709 14.15 -10.76 29.43
N GLU A 710 14.99 -9.74 29.24
CA GLU A 710 15.41 -8.86 30.33
C GLU A 710 14.25 -8.13 31.03
N GLY A 711 13.23 -7.72 30.26
CA GLY A 711 12.01 -7.11 30.82
C GLY A 711 11.19 -8.13 31.62
N PHE A 712 10.99 -9.33 31.07
CA PHE A 712 10.23 -10.38 31.75
C PHE A 712 10.94 -10.92 32.99
N LYS A 713 12.29 -11.00 32.98
CA LYS A 713 13.09 -11.29 34.18
C LYS A 713 12.78 -10.29 35.29
N ALA A 714 12.79 -8.99 34.98
CA ALA A 714 12.51 -7.95 35.97
C ALA A 714 11.09 -8.09 36.57
N ILE A 715 10.09 -8.36 35.71
CA ILE A 715 8.70 -8.58 36.15
C ILE A 715 8.62 -9.79 37.09
N ARG A 716 9.13 -10.96 36.65
CA ARG A 716 9.04 -12.20 37.44
C ARG A 716 9.83 -12.10 38.76
N MET A 717 11.00 -11.46 38.75
CA MET A 717 11.77 -11.22 39.97
C MET A 717 11.00 -10.34 40.97
N ALA A 718 10.32 -9.29 40.47
CA ALA A 718 9.53 -8.41 41.32
C ALA A 718 8.29 -9.15 41.89
N GLU A 719 7.63 -9.95 41.07
CA GLU A 719 6.51 -10.80 41.52
C GLU A 719 6.95 -11.84 42.56
N LEU A 720 8.11 -12.46 42.38
CA LEU A 720 8.70 -13.40 43.34
C LEU A 720 9.07 -12.73 44.66
N GLU A 721 9.66 -11.53 44.63
CA GLU A 721 9.97 -10.76 45.84
C GLU A 721 8.70 -10.35 46.58
N LEU A 722 7.70 -9.82 45.87
CA LEU A 722 6.41 -9.44 46.45
C LEU A 722 5.66 -10.64 47.06
N ALA A 723 5.86 -11.83 46.50
CA ALA A 723 5.33 -13.08 47.05
C ALA A 723 6.18 -13.67 48.19
N GLY A 724 7.34 -13.09 48.51
CA GLY A 724 8.28 -13.63 49.49
C GLY A 724 8.93 -14.96 49.06
N LYS A 725 8.98 -15.23 47.75
CA LYS A 725 9.44 -16.49 47.16
C LYS A 725 10.79 -16.38 46.45
N TYR A 726 11.36 -15.18 46.32
CA TYR A 726 12.63 -15.01 45.62
C TYR A 726 13.79 -15.63 46.42
N ASN A 727 14.38 -16.71 45.89
CA ASN A 727 15.60 -17.34 46.40
C ASN A 727 16.74 -17.20 45.37
N PRO A 728 17.82 -16.44 45.66
CA PRO A 728 18.98 -16.31 44.75
C PRO A 728 19.60 -17.65 44.32
N ALA A 729 19.72 -18.60 45.25
CA ALA A 729 20.38 -19.89 44.98
C ALA A 729 19.64 -20.76 43.95
N GLU A 730 18.33 -20.56 43.81
CA GLU A 730 17.49 -21.27 42.84
C GLU A 730 17.27 -20.45 41.57
N HIS A 731 17.04 -19.14 41.71
CA HIS A 731 16.58 -18.31 40.59
C HIS A 731 17.69 -17.66 39.78
N GLU A 732 18.89 -17.45 40.32
CA GLU A 732 19.97 -16.81 39.55
C GLU A 732 20.40 -17.64 38.34
N ASP A 733 20.58 -18.97 38.50
CA ASP A 733 20.92 -19.86 37.39
C ASP A 733 19.80 -19.96 36.36
N PHE A 734 18.54 -19.97 36.81
CA PHE A 734 17.37 -19.93 35.94
C PHE A 734 17.35 -18.66 35.09
N PHE A 735 17.43 -17.48 35.71
CA PHE A 735 17.39 -16.20 35.00
C PHE A 735 18.64 -15.92 34.17
N ALA A 736 19.78 -16.55 34.46
CA ALA A 736 20.97 -16.51 33.61
C ALA A 736 20.74 -17.21 32.25
N LYS A 737 19.89 -18.23 32.21
CA LYS A 737 19.58 -19.03 31.00
C LYS A 737 18.22 -18.71 30.38
N PHE A 738 17.38 -17.96 31.09
CA PHE A 738 16.03 -17.61 30.67
C PHE A 738 16.01 -16.90 29.32
N GLY A 739 15.25 -17.46 28.38
CA GLY A 739 15.09 -16.95 27.02
C GLY A 739 13.70 -17.18 26.47
N TRP A 740 13.51 -16.92 25.17
CA TRP A 740 12.18 -16.93 24.54
C TRP A 740 11.45 -18.29 24.59
N LYS A 741 12.19 -19.39 24.78
CA LYS A 741 11.62 -20.73 24.97
C LYS A 741 10.91 -20.88 26.33
N ASP A 742 11.22 -20.03 27.30
CA ASP A 742 10.66 -20.05 28.65
C ASP A 742 9.50 -19.04 28.82
N PHE A 743 9.17 -18.29 27.76
CA PHE A 743 8.10 -17.30 27.78
C PHE A 743 6.74 -17.99 27.88
N THR A 744 5.87 -17.44 28.73
CA THR A 744 4.45 -17.80 28.75
C THR A 744 3.77 -17.38 27.44
N GLU A 745 2.56 -17.88 27.18
CA GLU A 745 1.76 -17.43 26.03
C GLU A 745 1.49 -15.93 26.06
N GLU A 746 1.21 -15.36 27.23
CA GLU A 746 1.00 -13.91 27.39
C GLU A 746 2.27 -13.10 27.09
N GLU A 747 3.42 -13.53 27.62
CA GLU A 747 4.71 -12.90 27.36
C GLU A 747 5.10 -13.00 25.89
N TRP A 748 4.81 -14.14 25.25
CA TRP A 748 5.02 -14.35 23.83
C TRP A 748 4.18 -13.41 22.97
N LYS A 749 2.87 -13.31 23.26
CA LYS A 749 1.95 -12.41 22.55
C LYS A 749 2.31 -10.92 22.69
N LEU A 750 3.10 -10.55 23.70
CA LEU A 750 3.65 -9.20 23.89
C LEU A 750 4.93 -8.93 23.09
N CYS A 751 5.55 -9.93 22.48
CA CYS A 751 6.74 -9.74 21.66
C CYS A 751 6.35 -9.23 20.26
N PRO A 752 6.81 -8.03 19.85
CA PRO A 752 6.71 -7.59 18.46
C PRO A 752 7.27 -8.65 17.49
N PRO A 753 6.55 -9.02 16.42
CA PRO A 753 7.06 -9.98 15.45
C PRO A 753 8.25 -9.39 14.68
N VAL A 754 9.20 -10.28 14.36
CA VAL A 754 10.28 -10.00 13.40
C VAL A 754 9.89 -10.65 12.08
N VAL A 755 9.73 -9.80 11.05
CA VAL A 755 9.13 -10.19 9.77
C VAL A 755 10.15 -10.06 8.66
N ALA A 756 10.39 -11.14 7.93
CA ALA A 756 11.08 -11.09 6.65
C ALA A 756 10.07 -10.78 5.53
N ILE A 757 10.31 -9.76 4.72
CA ILE A 757 9.47 -9.42 3.56
C ILE A 757 10.28 -9.61 2.28
N GLY A 758 9.66 -10.08 1.20
CA GLY A 758 10.29 -10.10 -0.12
C GLY A 758 9.32 -10.44 -1.24
N GLY A 759 9.68 -10.02 -2.46
CA GLY A 759 8.97 -10.45 -3.66
C GLY A 759 9.27 -11.91 -4.00
N ASP A 760 8.54 -12.44 -4.98
CA ASP A 760 8.71 -13.80 -5.48
C ASP A 760 10.14 -14.11 -5.94
N GLY A 761 10.81 -13.21 -6.65
CA GLY A 761 12.20 -13.45 -7.06
C GLY A 761 13.19 -13.63 -5.91
N ALA A 762 12.97 -12.96 -4.78
CA ALA A 762 13.79 -13.17 -3.59
C ALA A 762 13.50 -14.54 -2.95
N MET A 763 12.23 -14.92 -2.88
CA MET A 763 11.76 -16.00 -2.01
C MET A 763 11.63 -17.35 -2.74
N TYR A 764 11.34 -17.34 -4.03
CA TYR A 764 11.20 -18.54 -4.87
C TYR A 764 12.52 -18.95 -5.52
N ASP A 765 13.40 -17.99 -5.81
CA ASP A 765 14.64 -18.23 -6.56
C ASP A 765 15.89 -18.03 -5.69
N ILE A 766 16.49 -16.84 -5.70
CA ILE A 766 17.85 -16.62 -5.19
C ILE A 766 17.97 -16.83 -3.67
N GLY A 767 16.93 -16.46 -2.90
CA GLY A 767 16.87 -16.58 -1.45
C GLY A 767 16.13 -17.82 -0.97
N PHE A 768 15.66 -18.69 -1.86
CA PHE A 768 14.88 -19.86 -1.49
C PHE A 768 15.60 -20.78 -0.50
N GLN A 769 16.93 -20.92 -0.62
CA GLN A 769 17.71 -21.71 0.35
C GLN A 769 17.62 -21.13 1.76
N ASN A 770 17.67 -19.80 1.91
CA ASN A 770 17.55 -19.12 3.20
C ASN A 770 16.12 -19.23 3.75
N LEU A 771 15.11 -19.09 2.88
CA LEU A 771 13.72 -19.31 3.24
C LEU A 771 13.47 -20.73 3.73
N SER A 772 13.92 -21.74 2.97
CA SER A 772 13.82 -23.15 3.35
C SER A 772 14.54 -23.44 4.66
N ARG A 773 15.71 -22.83 4.90
CA ARG A 773 16.41 -22.93 6.19
C ARG A 773 15.62 -22.32 7.34
N ALA A 774 15.00 -21.15 7.14
CA ALA A 774 14.16 -20.50 8.14
C ALA A 774 12.95 -21.38 8.51
N MET A 775 12.24 -21.92 7.50
CA MET A 775 11.12 -22.85 7.70
C MET A 775 11.53 -24.12 8.46
N ALA A 776 12.68 -24.70 8.11
CA ALA A 776 13.21 -25.89 8.78
C ALA A 776 13.75 -25.64 10.20
N SER A 777 14.03 -24.38 10.57
CA SER A 777 14.69 -24.07 11.84
C SER A 777 13.81 -24.26 13.07
N GLY A 778 12.48 -24.22 12.90
CA GLY A 778 11.51 -24.14 13.99
C GLY A 778 11.53 -22.80 14.74
N MET A 779 12.37 -21.83 14.33
CA MET A 779 12.33 -20.49 14.90
C MET A 779 11.07 -19.76 14.42
N PRO A 780 10.34 -19.05 15.31
CA PRO A 780 9.07 -18.40 15.00
C PRO A 780 9.21 -17.11 14.18
N ILE A 781 9.97 -17.17 13.10
CA ILE A 781 10.14 -16.09 12.13
C ILE A 781 8.91 -16.02 11.24
N LYS A 782 8.43 -14.80 10.99
CA LYS A 782 7.31 -14.53 10.10
C LYS A 782 7.89 -14.14 8.75
N VAL A 783 7.44 -14.76 7.66
CA VAL A 783 7.89 -14.46 6.31
C VAL A 783 6.70 -14.09 5.45
N LEU A 784 6.65 -12.86 4.96
CA LEU A 784 5.64 -12.36 4.03
C LEU A 784 6.23 -12.27 2.62
N VAL A 785 5.70 -13.08 1.72
CA VAL A 785 6.03 -13.10 0.31
C VAL A 785 4.92 -12.40 -0.46
N VAL A 786 5.27 -11.35 -1.20
CA VAL A 786 4.38 -10.69 -2.15
C VAL A 786 4.67 -11.21 -3.55
N ASP A 787 3.84 -12.16 -4.01
CA ASP A 787 4.07 -12.90 -5.25
C ASP A 787 3.47 -12.17 -6.44
N THR A 788 4.33 -11.45 -7.16
CA THR A 788 4.01 -10.78 -8.42
C THR A 788 4.27 -11.65 -9.65
N GLN A 789 4.79 -12.86 -9.47
CA GLN A 789 5.03 -13.83 -10.55
C GLN A 789 6.06 -13.42 -11.60
N VAL A 790 6.81 -12.35 -11.33
CA VAL A 790 7.90 -11.80 -12.15
C VAL A 790 8.84 -11.02 -11.24
N TYR A 791 10.06 -10.77 -11.70
CA TYR A 791 10.93 -9.83 -11.01
C TYR A 791 10.50 -8.42 -11.36
N SER A 792 9.48 -7.95 -10.64
CA SER A 792 8.84 -6.67 -10.92
C SER A 792 9.88 -5.56 -11.01
N ASN A 793 10.69 -5.34 -9.97
CA ASN A 793 11.62 -4.21 -9.90
C ASN A 793 12.56 -4.06 -11.12
N THR A 794 13.08 -5.18 -11.62
CA THR A 794 14.13 -5.20 -12.65
C THR A 794 13.58 -5.25 -14.08
N GLY A 795 12.28 -4.97 -14.25
CA GLY A 795 11.62 -4.84 -15.56
C GLY A 795 10.85 -6.08 -16.01
N GLY A 796 10.43 -6.93 -15.06
CA GLY A 796 9.56 -8.07 -15.35
C GLY A 796 10.31 -9.27 -15.92
N GLN A 797 11.45 -9.66 -15.33
CA GLN A 797 12.09 -10.95 -15.68
C GLN A 797 11.24 -12.13 -15.23
N ALA A 798 11.36 -13.24 -15.95
CA ALA A 798 10.76 -14.52 -15.58
C ALA A 798 11.18 -14.95 -14.16
N CYS A 799 10.19 -15.38 -13.37
CA CYS A 799 10.36 -15.98 -12.05
C CYS A 799 9.87 -17.43 -12.08
N THR A 800 10.40 -18.29 -11.21
CA THR A 800 9.86 -19.67 -11.08
C THR A 800 8.45 -19.71 -10.50
N SER A 801 7.96 -18.63 -9.89
CA SER A 801 6.54 -18.49 -9.50
C SER A 801 5.63 -18.15 -10.69
N GLY A 802 6.16 -17.79 -11.88
CA GLY A 802 5.35 -17.56 -13.07
C GLY A 802 4.68 -18.82 -13.62
N PHE A 803 3.64 -18.65 -14.43
CA PHE A 803 2.91 -19.76 -15.07
C PHE A 803 3.55 -20.20 -16.39
N ILE A 804 3.22 -21.42 -16.85
CA ILE A 804 3.43 -21.80 -18.26
C ILE A 804 2.76 -20.74 -19.15
N SER A 805 3.30 -20.48 -20.35
CA SER A 805 2.84 -19.48 -21.34
C SER A 805 3.07 -18.02 -20.95
N GLN A 806 3.48 -17.73 -19.72
CA GLN A 806 3.68 -16.36 -19.28
C GLN A 806 4.82 -15.72 -20.07
N VAL A 807 4.55 -14.57 -20.70
CA VAL A 807 5.56 -13.81 -21.44
C VAL A 807 6.20 -12.80 -20.49
N ALA A 808 7.50 -12.94 -20.27
CA ALA A 808 8.31 -12.04 -19.45
C ALA A 808 9.69 -11.82 -20.10
N ASP A 809 10.49 -10.91 -19.57
CA ASP A 809 11.90 -10.86 -19.97
C ASP A 809 12.59 -12.20 -19.63
N MET A 810 13.49 -12.66 -20.49
CA MET A 810 14.05 -14.03 -20.49
C MET A 810 13.07 -15.17 -20.85
N SER A 811 11.77 -14.90 -21.07
CA SER A 811 10.79 -15.88 -21.57
C SER A 811 9.91 -15.27 -22.67
N PRO A 812 10.50 -14.90 -23.82
CA PRO A 812 9.79 -14.16 -24.85
C PRO A 812 8.78 -15.02 -25.60
N TYR A 813 7.84 -14.35 -26.28
CA TYR A 813 7.00 -14.97 -27.29
C TYR A 813 7.63 -14.83 -28.67
N GLY A 814 8.09 -15.94 -29.22
CA GLY A 814 8.67 -16.11 -30.55
C GLY A 814 7.97 -17.22 -31.34
N ARG A 815 8.65 -17.70 -32.39
CA ARG A 815 8.11 -18.75 -33.28
C ARG A 815 8.11 -20.13 -32.61
N ASP A 816 9.23 -20.50 -32.02
CA ASP A 816 9.45 -21.84 -31.45
C ASP A 816 9.24 -21.85 -29.93
N TRP A 817 9.54 -20.72 -29.27
CA TRP A 817 9.37 -20.53 -27.83
C TRP A 817 8.28 -19.50 -27.59
N LYS A 818 7.29 -19.80 -26.74
CA LYS A 818 6.10 -18.96 -26.53
C LYS A 818 5.84 -18.74 -25.04
N GLY A 819 6.71 -17.98 -24.38
CA GLY A 819 6.62 -17.76 -22.94
C GLY A 819 7.22 -18.90 -22.10
N LYS A 820 7.13 -18.77 -20.78
CA LYS A 820 7.69 -19.73 -19.83
C LYS A 820 7.20 -21.16 -20.08
N GLU A 821 8.10 -22.15 -19.95
CA GLU A 821 7.80 -23.57 -20.21
C GLU A 821 7.74 -24.39 -18.93
N GLU A 822 8.45 -23.96 -17.89
CA GLU A 822 8.50 -24.66 -16.61
C GLU A 822 7.18 -24.52 -15.87
N ILE A 823 6.80 -25.58 -15.14
CA ILE A 823 5.70 -25.54 -14.18
C ILE A 823 6.04 -24.51 -13.08
N ARG A 824 5.02 -23.84 -12.54
CA ARG A 824 5.18 -22.93 -11.41
C ARG A 824 5.70 -23.70 -10.18
N LYS A 825 6.67 -23.11 -9.49
CA LYS A 825 7.15 -23.65 -8.21
C LYS A 825 6.14 -23.34 -7.11
N GLU A 826 5.48 -24.34 -6.54
CA GLU A 826 4.44 -24.12 -5.51
C GLU A 826 5.05 -24.03 -4.10
N ILE A 827 5.36 -22.81 -3.65
CA ILE A 827 6.03 -22.59 -2.35
C ILE A 827 5.20 -23.07 -1.17
N SER A 828 3.87 -23.05 -1.28
CA SER A 828 2.97 -23.47 -0.21
C SER A 828 3.09 -24.98 0.06
N LEU A 829 3.17 -25.80 -0.98
CA LEU A 829 3.44 -27.24 -0.84
C LEU A 829 4.83 -27.50 -0.24
N ILE A 830 5.83 -26.70 -0.64
CA ILE A 830 7.18 -26.81 -0.08
C ILE A 830 7.19 -26.44 1.40
N GLY A 831 6.49 -25.38 1.79
CA GLY A 831 6.32 -24.97 3.19
C GLY A 831 5.65 -26.05 4.02
N MET A 832 4.56 -26.64 3.51
CA MET A 832 3.88 -27.79 4.14
C MET A 832 4.82 -28.99 4.30
N ALA A 833 5.68 -29.26 3.30
CA ALA A 833 6.63 -30.36 3.33
C ALA A 833 7.68 -30.24 4.45
N HIS A 834 7.95 -29.03 4.96
CA HIS A 834 8.79 -28.84 6.16
C HIS A 834 8.11 -29.32 7.45
N ARG A 835 6.78 -29.43 7.49
CA ARG A 835 5.93 -29.88 8.63
C ARG A 835 6.00 -29.01 9.89
N THR A 836 6.97 -28.10 9.97
CA THR A 836 7.19 -27.21 11.10
C THR A 836 6.62 -25.82 10.89
N THR A 837 6.10 -25.52 9.70
CA THR A 837 5.77 -24.15 9.27
C THR A 837 4.27 -24.00 9.09
N PHE A 838 3.70 -22.95 9.70
CA PHE A 838 2.36 -22.47 9.34
C PHE A 838 2.42 -21.84 7.94
N VAL A 839 1.50 -22.20 7.05
CA VAL A 839 1.48 -21.68 5.67
C VAL A 839 0.13 -21.06 5.37
N LEU A 840 0.14 -19.83 4.89
CA LEU A 840 -1.01 -19.14 4.31
C LEU A 840 -0.70 -18.79 2.87
N GLN A 841 -1.50 -19.31 1.93
CA GLN A 841 -1.58 -18.80 0.56
C GLN A 841 -2.87 -18.00 0.42
N GLY A 842 -2.75 -16.73 0.02
CA GLY A 842 -3.89 -15.79 0.01
C GLY A 842 -3.87 -14.81 -1.16
N ALA A 843 -4.97 -14.06 -1.29
CA ALA A 843 -5.17 -13.04 -2.31
C ALA A 843 -5.88 -11.83 -1.68
N GLN A 844 -5.58 -10.61 -2.14
CA GLN A 844 -6.09 -9.37 -1.51
C GLN A 844 -7.61 -9.23 -1.55
N SER A 845 -8.28 -9.75 -2.58
CA SER A 845 -9.75 -9.77 -2.69
C SER A 845 -10.44 -10.73 -1.70
N ASN A 846 -9.69 -11.59 -1.01
CA ASN A 846 -10.20 -12.50 0.02
C ASN A 846 -9.78 -12.04 1.42
N VAL A 847 -10.20 -10.82 1.77
CA VAL A 847 -9.80 -10.09 2.99
C VAL A 847 -9.99 -10.92 4.25
N THR A 848 -11.14 -11.59 4.42
CA THR A 848 -11.40 -12.44 5.61
C THR A 848 -10.36 -13.55 5.74
N HIS A 849 -10.09 -14.29 4.65
CA HIS A 849 -9.08 -15.36 4.63
C HIS A 849 -7.68 -14.82 4.96
N LEU A 850 -7.34 -13.61 4.49
CA LEU A 850 -6.07 -12.96 4.82
C LEU A 850 -5.99 -12.59 6.30
N LEU A 851 -6.97 -11.85 6.83
CA LEU A 851 -6.93 -11.38 8.22
C LEU A 851 -6.93 -12.55 9.20
N GLU A 852 -7.78 -13.56 9.00
CA GLU A 852 -7.80 -14.77 9.82
C GLU A 852 -6.46 -15.51 9.77
N GLY A 853 -5.92 -15.73 8.56
CA GLY A 853 -4.65 -16.40 8.37
C GLY A 853 -3.46 -15.62 8.94
N TYR A 854 -3.48 -14.29 8.86
CA TYR A 854 -2.48 -13.42 9.49
C TYR A 854 -2.54 -13.55 11.01
N ILE A 855 -3.72 -13.49 11.62
CA ILE A 855 -3.89 -13.65 13.08
C ILE A 855 -3.33 -15.00 13.54
N ASP A 856 -3.70 -16.09 12.87
CA ASP A 856 -3.22 -17.44 13.20
C ASP A 856 -1.70 -17.55 13.05
N GLY A 857 -1.16 -17.11 11.91
CA GLY A 857 0.26 -17.19 11.62
C GLY A 857 1.12 -16.29 12.52
N LEU A 858 0.62 -15.12 12.90
CA LEU A 858 1.28 -14.19 13.84
C LEU A 858 1.33 -14.78 15.25
N ASN A 859 0.23 -15.38 15.71
CA ASN A 859 0.14 -16.02 17.02
C ASN A 859 0.90 -17.35 17.11
N SER A 860 1.16 -18.02 15.98
CA SER A 860 1.90 -19.28 15.95
C SER A 860 3.31 -19.16 16.57
N ARG A 861 3.72 -20.14 17.37
CA ARG A 861 5.10 -20.27 17.90
C ARG A 861 6.05 -21.00 16.95
N ARG A 862 5.61 -21.16 15.70
CA ARG A 862 6.36 -21.76 14.59
C ARG A 862 6.75 -20.72 13.54
N PRO A 863 7.69 -21.05 12.64
CA PRO A 863 7.86 -20.27 11.42
C PRO A 863 6.51 -20.15 10.72
N ALA A 864 6.21 -18.96 10.19
CA ALA A 864 5.00 -18.72 9.41
C ALA A 864 5.38 -18.17 8.04
N LEU A 865 4.83 -18.78 6.98
CA LEU A 865 4.98 -18.35 5.60
C LEU A 865 3.64 -17.82 5.09
N PHE A 866 3.58 -16.53 4.80
CA PHE A 866 2.45 -15.87 4.14
C PHE A 866 2.84 -15.63 2.68
N ASN A 867 2.17 -16.30 1.74
CA ASN A 867 2.43 -16.22 0.31
C ASN A 867 1.22 -15.61 -0.39
N ILE A 868 1.30 -14.30 -0.64
CA ILE A 868 0.14 -13.51 -1.06
C ILE A 868 0.27 -13.14 -2.54
N TYR A 869 -0.76 -13.45 -3.33
CA TYR A 869 -0.80 -13.03 -4.73
C TYR A 869 -1.01 -11.52 -4.81
N THR A 870 -0.12 -10.83 -5.50
CA THR A 870 -0.12 -9.37 -5.60
C THR A 870 0.00 -8.96 -7.06
N VAL A 871 -1.01 -8.25 -7.55
CA VAL A 871 -1.03 -7.77 -8.94
C VAL A 871 0.01 -6.67 -9.12
N CYS A 872 0.77 -6.77 -10.21
CA CYS A 872 1.71 -5.74 -10.62
C CYS A 872 1.16 -5.08 -11.90
N PRO A 873 0.46 -3.93 -11.82
CA PRO A 873 -0.16 -3.30 -12.98
C PRO A 873 0.76 -3.19 -14.21
N PRO A 874 2.01 -2.69 -14.11
CA PRO A 874 2.87 -2.55 -15.28
C PRO A 874 3.31 -3.89 -15.89
N GLU A 875 3.60 -4.91 -15.08
CA GLU A 875 4.18 -6.18 -15.57
C GLU A 875 3.12 -7.22 -15.93
N HIS A 876 1.96 -7.17 -15.28
CA HIS A 876 0.79 -7.96 -15.67
C HIS A 876 0.07 -7.33 -16.86
N GLY A 877 0.25 -6.02 -17.08
CA GLY A 877 -0.35 -5.27 -18.17
C GLY A 877 -1.84 -5.07 -17.95
N VAL A 878 -2.21 -4.63 -16.75
CA VAL A 878 -3.60 -4.35 -16.32
C VAL A 878 -3.73 -2.87 -15.89
N GLY A 879 -4.96 -2.40 -15.71
CA GLY A 879 -5.26 -1.05 -15.25
C GLY A 879 -4.73 -0.76 -13.84
N ASP A 880 -4.55 0.53 -13.51
CA ASP A 880 -4.13 0.96 -12.17
C ASP A 880 -5.25 0.73 -11.12
N ASP A 881 -6.48 0.47 -11.55
CA ASP A 881 -7.70 0.20 -10.78
C ASP A 881 -8.03 -1.31 -10.68
N ALA A 882 -7.25 -2.16 -11.34
CA ALA A 882 -7.65 -3.55 -11.59
C ALA A 882 -7.12 -4.56 -10.58
N ALA A 883 -6.35 -4.17 -9.56
CA ALA A 883 -5.65 -5.14 -8.73
C ALA A 883 -6.63 -6.05 -7.97
N ASP A 884 -7.68 -5.52 -7.35
CA ASP A 884 -8.64 -6.31 -6.59
C ASP A 884 -9.33 -7.36 -7.49
N VAL A 885 -9.97 -6.91 -8.56
CA VAL A 885 -10.69 -7.78 -9.51
C VAL A 885 -9.77 -8.85 -10.11
N GLN A 886 -8.52 -8.51 -10.44
CA GLN A 886 -7.57 -9.48 -11.01
C GLN A 886 -7.15 -10.54 -9.99
N THR A 887 -6.98 -10.18 -8.72
CA THR A 887 -6.73 -11.19 -7.69
C THR A 887 -7.91 -12.12 -7.47
N LYS A 888 -9.15 -11.61 -7.56
CA LYS A 888 -10.36 -12.43 -7.46
C LYS A 888 -10.42 -13.43 -8.62
N MET A 889 -10.17 -12.96 -9.84
CA MET A 889 -10.08 -13.82 -11.03
C MET A 889 -8.98 -14.87 -10.91
N ALA A 890 -7.83 -14.55 -10.30
CA ALA A 890 -6.76 -15.52 -10.08
C ALA A 890 -7.17 -16.66 -9.14
N VAL A 891 -7.96 -16.38 -8.09
CA VAL A 891 -8.49 -17.39 -7.17
C VAL A 891 -9.58 -18.23 -7.85
N GLU A 892 -10.53 -17.57 -8.51
CA GLU A 892 -11.64 -18.25 -9.19
C GLU A 892 -11.15 -19.16 -10.33
N SER A 893 -10.15 -18.72 -11.09
CA SER A 893 -9.55 -19.51 -12.18
C SER A 893 -8.58 -20.60 -11.73
N ARG A 894 -8.42 -20.83 -10.41
CA ARG A 894 -7.41 -21.72 -9.83
C ARG A 894 -5.97 -21.41 -10.23
N ALA A 895 -5.71 -20.22 -10.78
CA ALA A 895 -4.35 -19.74 -11.00
C ALA A 895 -3.61 -19.66 -9.64
N TYR A 896 -4.32 -19.22 -8.61
CA TYR A 896 -3.81 -19.04 -7.25
C TYR A 896 -4.83 -19.46 -6.18
N PRO A 897 -5.02 -20.77 -5.92
CA PRO A 897 -5.99 -21.25 -4.94
C PRO A 897 -5.60 -20.81 -3.51
N LEU A 898 -6.59 -20.56 -2.66
CA LEU A 898 -6.38 -20.22 -1.25
C LEU A 898 -5.99 -21.46 -0.46
N VAL A 899 -4.99 -21.35 0.42
CA VAL A 899 -4.52 -22.46 1.24
C VAL A 899 -4.22 -21.96 2.64
N ARG A 900 -4.67 -22.68 3.67
CA ARG A 900 -4.21 -22.51 5.04
C ARG A 900 -3.73 -23.86 5.56
N TYR A 901 -2.51 -23.92 6.08
CA TYR A 901 -1.95 -25.12 6.69
C TYR A 901 -1.44 -24.78 8.08
N ASP A 902 -2.03 -25.42 9.08
CA ASP A 902 -1.61 -25.30 10.47
C ASP A 902 -1.09 -26.66 10.98
N PRO A 903 0.24 -26.78 11.19
CA PRO A 903 0.82 -28.01 11.72
C PRO A 903 0.41 -28.32 13.17
N ASP A 904 -0.23 -27.39 13.89
CA ASP A 904 -0.75 -27.61 15.23
C ASP A 904 -2.22 -28.09 15.25
N ALA A 905 -2.91 -28.09 14.10
CA ALA A 905 -4.30 -28.51 14.01
C ALA A 905 -4.52 -30.04 14.04
N GLY A 906 -3.50 -30.85 13.74
CA GLY A 906 -3.60 -32.31 13.68
C GLY A 906 -2.27 -33.01 13.39
N GLU A 907 -2.33 -34.32 13.14
CA GLU A 907 -1.15 -35.13 12.80
C GLU A 907 -1.01 -35.37 11.29
N THR A 908 -2.13 -35.46 10.58
CA THR A 908 -2.15 -35.75 9.13
C THR A 908 -2.33 -34.48 8.30
N PHE A 909 -1.94 -34.54 7.02
CA PHE A 909 -2.08 -33.37 6.15
C PHE A 909 -3.53 -32.94 5.94
N ASP A 910 -4.50 -33.87 5.95
CA ASP A 910 -5.92 -33.56 5.81
C ASP A 910 -6.53 -32.90 7.05
N GLU A 911 -5.99 -33.17 8.24
CA GLU A 911 -6.37 -32.45 9.47
C GLU A 911 -5.76 -31.04 9.52
N CYS A 912 -4.52 -30.89 9.01
CA CYS A 912 -3.79 -29.63 9.03
C CYS A 912 -4.13 -28.67 7.89
N LEU A 913 -4.68 -29.16 6.77
CA LEU A 913 -4.91 -28.38 5.56
C LEU A 913 -6.37 -27.94 5.42
N ASP A 914 -6.58 -26.63 5.33
CA ASP A 914 -7.85 -25.99 5.09
C ASP A 914 -7.88 -25.30 3.71
N LEU A 915 -8.88 -25.69 2.91
CA LEU A 915 -9.16 -25.13 1.58
C LEU A 915 -10.50 -24.37 1.53
N SER A 916 -11.20 -24.23 2.66
CA SER A 916 -12.59 -23.74 2.74
C SER A 916 -12.80 -22.32 2.20
N GLY A 917 -11.75 -21.50 2.17
CA GLY A 917 -11.79 -20.16 1.58
C GLY A 917 -12.03 -20.14 0.07
N ASN A 918 -11.84 -21.27 -0.64
CA ASN A 918 -12.00 -21.32 -2.09
C ASN A 918 -13.47 -21.47 -2.51
N PRO A 919 -13.91 -20.80 -3.59
CA PRO A 919 -15.24 -21.01 -4.15
C PRO A 919 -15.36 -22.40 -4.79
N ALA A 920 -16.57 -22.96 -4.82
CA ALA A 920 -16.94 -24.19 -5.56
C ALA A 920 -15.98 -25.38 -5.33
N LEU A 921 -15.79 -25.81 -4.08
CA LEU A 921 -14.87 -26.88 -3.68
C LEU A 921 -15.13 -28.24 -4.35
N ASP A 922 -16.40 -28.51 -4.65
CA ASP A 922 -16.89 -29.73 -5.29
C ASP A 922 -16.56 -29.79 -6.79
N ARG A 923 -16.11 -28.68 -7.39
CA ARG A 923 -15.83 -28.55 -8.82
C ARG A 923 -14.38 -28.19 -9.08
N ASP A 924 -13.96 -28.33 -10.33
CA ASP A 924 -12.64 -27.85 -10.75
C ASP A 924 -12.65 -26.34 -10.97
N TRP A 925 -13.72 -25.82 -11.59
CA TRP A 925 -13.90 -24.41 -11.89
C TRP A 925 -15.20 -23.89 -11.24
N PRO A 926 -15.19 -22.68 -10.65
CA PRO A 926 -16.43 -21.96 -10.35
C PRO A 926 -17.10 -21.51 -11.65
N GLU A 927 -18.34 -21.05 -11.57
CA GLU A 927 -19.09 -20.53 -12.72
C GLU A 927 -19.34 -19.03 -12.57
N TYR A 928 -19.35 -18.31 -13.68
CA TYR A 928 -19.75 -16.91 -13.75
C TYR A 928 -20.85 -16.71 -14.82
N THR A 929 -21.54 -15.58 -14.74
CA THR A 929 -22.56 -15.19 -15.72
C THR A 929 -22.01 -14.11 -16.64
N LEU A 930 -21.88 -14.43 -17.93
CA LEU A 930 -21.55 -13.47 -18.97
C LEU A 930 -22.84 -12.86 -19.53
N LYS A 931 -22.99 -11.53 -19.39
CA LYS A 931 -24.07 -10.77 -20.02
C LYS A 931 -23.62 -10.25 -21.38
N TYR A 932 -24.50 -10.31 -22.37
CA TYR A 932 -24.21 -9.88 -23.75
C TYR A 932 -25.49 -9.45 -24.47
N VAL A 933 -25.33 -8.84 -25.65
CA VAL A 933 -26.41 -8.49 -26.56
C VAL A 933 -26.47 -9.52 -27.69
N ASP A 934 -27.64 -10.14 -27.88
CA ASP A 934 -27.89 -11.16 -28.89
C ASP A 934 -28.06 -10.56 -30.31
N GLU A 935 -28.31 -11.43 -31.29
CA GLU A 935 -28.46 -11.03 -32.70
C GLU A 935 -29.68 -10.13 -32.95
N ASP A 936 -30.70 -10.22 -32.10
CA ASP A 936 -31.91 -9.41 -32.16
C ASP A 936 -31.76 -8.07 -31.41
N GLY A 937 -30.58 -7.80 -30.85
CA GLY A 937 -30.32 -6.61 -30.04
C GLY A 937 -30.91 -6.68 -28.64
N ARG A 938 -31.25 -7.89 -28.15
CA ARG A 938 -31.79 -8.10 -26.80
C ARG A 938 -30.68 -8.49 -25.83
N GLU A 939 -30.85 -8.09 -24.57
CA GLU A 939 -29.97 -8.57 -23.49
C GLU A 939 -30.18 -10.07 -23.28
N ALA A 940 -29.07 -10.80 -23.23
CA ALA A 940 -29.00 -12.22 -22.97
C ALA A 940 -27.86 -12.51 -21.99
N GLU A 941 -27.90 -13.69 -21.38
CA GLU A 941 -26.86 -14.13 -20.46
C GLU A 941 -26.53 -15.61 -20.64
N MET A 942 -25.29 -15.99 -20.34
CA MET A 942 -24.86 -17.38 -20.31
C MET A 942 -24.00 -17.66 -19.09
N ARG A 943 -24.16 -18.87 -18.52
CA ARG A 943 -23.34 -19.35 -17.42
C ARG A 943 -22.19 -20.18 -17.97
N LEU A 944 -20.97 -19.85 -17.54
CA LEU A 944 -19.74 -20.45 -18.04
C LEU A 944 -18.81 -20.80 -16.88
N PRO A 945 -18.04 -21.89 -16.97
CA PRO A 945 -16.92 -22.13 -16.06
C PRO A 945 -15.88 -21.03 -16.19
N PHE A 946 -15.35 -20.53 -15.07
CA PHE A 946 -14.24 -19.57 -15.04
C PHE A 946 -12.91 -20.32 -14.95
N THR A 947 -12.26 -20.54 -16.09
CA THR A 947 -11.02 -21.31 -16.22
C THR A 947 -9.79 -20.41 -16.17
N PHE A 948 -8.58 -21.02 -16.17
CA PHE A 948 -7.33 -20.27 -16.32
C PHE A 948 -7.28 -19.39 -17.58
N ALA A 949 -7.92 -19.82 -18.68
CA ALA A 949 -7.93 -19.02 -19.91
C ALA A 949 -8.76 -17.74 -19.77
N ASP A 950 -9.84 -17.78 -18.99
CA ASP A 950 -10.71 -16.63 -18.72
C ASP A 950 -10.01 -15.58 -17.83
N PHE A 951 -9.12 -16.01 -16.94
CA PHE A 951 -8.19 -15.13 -16.25
C PHE A 951 -7.08 -14.61 -17.20
N ALA A 952 -6.38 -15.51 -17.90
CA ALA A 952 -5.23 -15.13 -18.70
C ALA A 952 -5.56 -14.16 -19.85
N VAL A 953 -6.77 -14.20 -20.40
CA VAL A 953 -7.18 -13.29 -21.48
C VAL A 953 -7.27 -11.82 -21.03
N THR A 954 -7.40 -11.56 -19.72
CA THR A 954 -7.52 -10.19 -19.16
C THR A 954 -6.16 -9.55 -18.86
N GLU A 955 -5.05 -10.30 -18.95
CA GLU A 955 -3.71 -9.80 -18.62
C GLU A 955 -2.81 -9.66 -19.85
N GLY A 956 -2.10 -8.52 -19.93
CA GLY A 956 -1.15 -8.20 -20.99
C GLY A 956 -0.03 -9.24 -21.18
N ARG A 957 0.42 -9.88 -20.09
CA ARG A 957 1.48 -10.90 -20.14
C ARG A 957 1.11 -12.21 -20.85
N PHE A 958 -0.16 -12.43 -21.17
CA PHE A 958 -0.62 -13.56 -21.99
C PHE A 958 -1.21 -13.14 -23.34
N ARG A 959 -1.38 -11.83 -23.60
CA ARG A 959 -2.08 -11.26 -24.77
C ARG A 959 -1.71 -11.90 -26.12
N LYS A 960 -0.45 -12.30 -26.30
CA LYS A 960 0.04 -12.90 -27.56
C LYS A 960 -0.54 -14.28 -27.85
N HIS A 961 -1.03 -14.99 -26.84
CA HIS A 961 -1.63 -16.33 -26.90
C HIS A 961 -3.09 -16.34 -27.35
N PHE A 962 -3.70 -15.16 -27.48
CA PHE A 962 -5.12 -15.01 -27.81
C PHE A 962 -5.32 -14.37 -29.18
N ARG A 963 -6.35 -14.81 -29.90
CA ARG A 963 -6.76 -14.25 -31.18
C ARG A 963 -8.29 -14.13 -31.23
N ARG A 964 -8.79 -12.90 -31.34
CA ARG A 964 -10.23 -12.63 -31.58
C ARG A 964 -10.60 -13.09 -32.99
N VAL A 965 -11.71 -13.81 -33.11
CA VAL A 965 -12.21 -14.33 -34.38
C VAL A 965 -13.51 -13.63 -34.76
N PRO A 966 -13.55 -12.94 -35.92
CA PRO A 966 -14.77 -12.37 -36.46
C PRO A 966 -15.86 -13.43 -36.65
N ARG A 967 -17.13 -13.04 -36.45
CA ARG A 967 -18.27 -13.96 -36.46
C ARG A 967 -18.40 -14.73 -37.78
N GLU A 968 -18.02 -14.12 -38.90
CA GLU A 968 -18.09 -14.75 -40.23
C GLU A 968 -17.10 -15.90 -40.41
N LYS A 969 -16.13 -16.02 -39.51
CA LYS A 969 -15.10 -17.07 -39.54
C LYS A 969 -15.32 -18.16 -38.49
N TRP A 970 -16.45 -18.15 -37.79
CA TRP A 970 -16.76 -19.19 -36.83
C TRP A 970 -16.99 -20.52 -37.55
N THR A 971 -16.39 -21.58 -37.03
CA THR A 971 -16.53 -22.95 -37.55
C THR A 971 -16.96 -23.90 -36.43
N ASP A 972 -17.43 -25.08 -36.82
CA ASP A 972 -17.78 -26.18 -35.90
C ASP A 972 -16.54 -26.83 -35.25
N ASP A 973 -15.35 -26.55 -35.78
CA ASP A 973 -14.07 -27.01 -35.22
C ASP A 973 -13.65 -26.18 -33.99
N MET A 974 -14.32 -25.07 -33.72
CA MET A 974 -14.09 -24.24 -32.54
C MET A 974 -14.91 -24.77 -31.36
N VAL A 975 -14.24 -25.12 -30.27
CA VAL A 975 -14.85 -25.76 -29.10
C VAL A 975 -14.68 -24.85 -27.87
N PRO A 976 -15.71 -24.69 -27.02
CA PRO A 976 -15.57 -23.98 -25.75
C PRO A 976 -14.38 -24.52 -24.95
N PHE A 977 -13.58 -23.62 -24.37
CA PHE A 977 -12.29 -23.95 -23.77
C PHE A 977 -12.41 -25.06 -22.70
N HIS A 978 -13.42 -24.98 -21.83
CA HIS A 978 -13.64 -25.97 -20.78
C HIS A 978 -14.02 -27.36 -21.33
N GLU A 979 -14.83 -27.43 -22.38
CA GLU A 979 -15.15 -28.70 -23.05
C GLU A 979 -13.90 -29.30 -23.69
N PHE A 980 -13.07 -28.48 -24.35
CA PHE A 980 -11.81 -28.92 -24.94
C PHE A 980 -10.85 -29.53 -23.89
N LEU A 981 -10.82 -29.00 -22.66
CA LEU A 981 -9.99 -29.56 -21.57
C LEU A 981 -10.44 -30.95 -21.11
N ASP A 982 -11.71 -31.31 -21.33
CA ASP A 982 -12.28 -32.60 -20.95
C ASP A 982 -12.22 -33.63 -22.09
N MET A 983 -11.86 -33.20 -23.30
CA MET A 983 -11.62 -34.10 -24.43
C MET A 983 -10.31 -34.87 -24.26
N ASP A 984 -10.31 -36.12 -24.73
CA ASP A 984 -9.10 -36.94 -24.86
C ASP A 984 -8.15 -36.35 -25.92
N GLU A 985 -6.86 -36.65 -25.82
CA GLU A 985 -5.82 -36.04 -26.67
C GLU A 985 -6.06 -36.29 -28.17
N ASP A 986 -6.53 -37.48 -28.54
CA ASP A 986 -6.82 -37.86 -29.92
C ASP A 986 -8.01 -37.07 -30.51
N ASP A 987 -8.99 -36.70 -29.69
CA ASP A 987 -10.20 -35.98 -30.14
C ASP A 987 -9.95 -34.47 -30.34
N ARG A 988 -8.82 -33.96 -29.85
CA ARG A 988 -8.45 -32.54 -29.97
C ARG A 988 -7.85 -32.20 -31.33
N GLU A 989 -7.47 -33.19 -32.14
CA GLU A 989 -6.85 -32.94 -33.44
C GLU A 989 -7.77 -32.12 -34.36
N GLY A 990 -7.26 -31.00 -34.89
CA GLY A 990 -8.02 -30.09 -35.75
C GLY A 990 -9.02 -29.19 -35.03
N ARG A 991 -9.18 -29.29 -33.70
CA ARG A 991 -10.06 -28.44 -32.90
C ARG A 991 -9.35 -27.20 -32.38
N PHE A 992 -10.10 -26.10 -32.22
CA PHE A 992 -9.57 -24.82 -31.74
C PHE A 992 -10.30 -24.40 -30.45
N PRO A 993 -9.63 -24.43 -29.29
CA PRO A 993 -10.26 -24.03 -28.04
C PRO A 993 -10.47 -22.50 -28.01
N TYR A 994 -11.62 -22.06 -27.50
CA TYR A 994 -11.92 -20.63 -27.36
C TYR A 994 -12.62 -20.28 -26.05
N VAL A 995 -12.39 -19.06 -25.57
CA VAL A 995 -13.18 -18.41 -24.51
C VAL A 995 -14.13 -17.38 -25.11
N TRP A 996 -15.24 -17.11 -24.40
CA TRP A 996 -16.19 -16.08 -24.78
C TRP A 996 -15.71 -14.71 -24.27
N ALA A 997 -15.82 -13.70 -25.12
CA ALA A 997 -15.64 -12.30 -24.76
C ALA A 997 -16.75 -11.46 -25.40
N VAL A 998 -16.82 -10.18 -25.04
CA VAL A 998 -17.71 -9.20 -25.69
C VAL A 998 -16.91 -8.12 -26.43
N ASP A 999 -17.47 -7.61 -27.53
CA ASP A 999 -16.95 -6.43 -28.23
C ASP A 999 -17.47 -5.11 -27.62
N ASP A 1000 -17.11 -3.99 -28.24
CA ASP A 1000 -17.46 -2.64 -27.76
C ASP A 1000 -18.98 -2.37 -27.86
N GLU A 1001 -19.70 -3.14 -28.69
CA GLU A 1001 -21.17 -3.15 -28.77
C GLU A 1001 -21.83 -4.22 -27.88
N ASN A 1002 -21.06 -4.83 -26.98
CA ASN A 1002 -21.47 -5.86 -26.04
C ASN A 1002 -21.96 -7.17 -26.70
N ARG A 1003 -21.50 -7.49 -27.93
CA ARG A 1003 -21.85 -8.71 -28.65
C ARG A 1003 -20.80 -9.80 -28.46
N LEU A 1004 -21.22 -11.06 -28.55
CA LEU A 1004 -20.33 -12.21 -28.36
C LEU A 1004 -19.22 -12.31 -29.42
N VAL A 1005 -18.00 -12.52 -28.94
CA VAL A 1005 -16.80 -12.79 -29.71
C VAL A 1005 -16.15 -14.08 -29.21
N ARG A 1006 -15.69 -14.93 -30.14
CA ARG A 1006 -14.84 -16.08 -29.83
C ARG A 1006 -13.38 -15.66 -29.81
N VAL A 1007 -12.67 -15.97 -28.74
CA VAL A 1007 -11.24 -15.71 -28.59
C VAL A 1007 -10.50 -17.04 -28.54
N ILE A 1008 -9.81 -17.40 -29.62
CA ILE A 1008 -9.04 -18.64 -29.70
C ILE A 1008 -7.83 -18.57 -28.77
N CYS A 1009 -7.59 -19.66 -28.06
CA CYS A 1009 -6.49 -19.85 -27.13
C CYS A 1009 -5.38 -20.69 -27.77
N SER A 1010 -4.13 -20.35 -27.49
CA SER A 1010 -2.97 -21.17 -27.90
C SER A 1010 -2.86 -22.47 -27.08
N GLN A 1011 -2.12 -23.45 -27.60
CA GLN A 1011 -1.81 -24.69 -26.89
C GLN A 1011 -1.06 -24.46 -25.57
N GLU A 1012 -0.26 -23.39 -25.46
CA GLU A 1012 0.42 -23.03 -24.22
C GLU A 1012 -0.57 -22.68 -23.09
N ILE A 1013 -1.67 -22.02 -23.41
CA ILE A 1013 -2.74 -21.68 -22.44
C ILE A 1013 -3.51 -22.93 -22.01
N VAL A 1014 -3.75 -23.86 -22.94
CA VAL A 1014 -4.32 -25.18 -22.61
C VAL A 1014 -3.43 -25.90 -21.59
N ARG A 1015 -2.13 -25.97 -21.84
CA ARG A 1015 -1.16 -26.59 -20.91
C ARG A 1015 -1.17 -25.94 -19.53
N SER A 1016 -1.23 -24.61 -19.46
CA SER A 1016 -1.36 -23.90 -18.18
C SER A 1016 -2.65 -24.28 -17.45
N ALA A 1017 -3.79 -24.29 -18.15
CA ALA A 1017 -5.07 -24.63 -17.54
C ALA A 1017 -5.14 -26.09 -17.04
N GLU A 1018 -4.60 -27.04 -17.81
CA GLU A 1018 -4.49 -28.44 -17.40
C GLU A 1018 -3.65 -28.60 -16.14
N GLU A 1019 -2.51 -27.90 -16.09
CA GLU A 1019 -1.60 -27.95 -14.96
C GLU A 1019 -2.21 -27.29 -13.71
N ARG A 1020 -2.86 -26.12 -13.84
CA ARG A 1020 -3.61 -25.50 -12.72
C ARG A 1020 -4.73 -26.38 -12.20
N ARG A 1021 -5.48 -27.05 -13.09
CA ARG A 1021 -6.51 -28.03 -12.71
C ARG A 1021 -5.92 -29.23 -11.97
N ALA A 1022 -4.78 -29.74 -12.44
CA ALA A 1022 -4.08 -30.84 -11.80
C ALA A 1022 -3.59 -30.45 -10.39
N PHE A 1023 -3.01 -29.25 -10.23
CA PHE A 1023 -2.60 -28.72 -8.94
C PHE A 1023 -3.79 -28.57 -7.97
N TRP A 1024 -4.93 -28.05 -8.44
CA TRP A 1024 -6.15 -27.97 -7.64
C TRP A 1024 -6.63 -29.35 -7.15
N ARG A 1025 -6.65 -30.35 -8.04
CA ARG A 1025 -7.00 -31.74 -7.67
C ARG A 1025 -5.98 -32.36 -6.71
N GLN A 1026 -4.69 -32.02 -6.85
CA GLN A 1026 -3.65 -32.44 -5.91
C GLN A 1026 -3.90 -31.88 -4.50
N LEU A 1027 -4.21 -30.58 -4.38
CA LEU A 1027 -4.59 -29.96 -3.11
C LEU A 1027 -5.81 -30.64 -2.48
N LYS A 1028 -6.88 -30.88 -3.28
CA LYS A 1028 -8.07 -31.62 -2.81
C LYS A 1028 -7.71 -33.03 -2.35
N GLY A 1029 -6.77 -33.70 -3.01
CA GLY A 1029 -6.27 -35.01 -2.61
C GLY A 1029 -5.56 -34.99 -1.26
N ILE A 1030 -4.70 -34.00 -1.04
CA ILE A 1030 -3.98 -33.81 0.23
C ILE A 1030 -4.96 -33.45 1.36
N ALA A 1031 -5.98 -32.64 1.08
CA ALA A 1031 -7.02 -32.26 2.04
C ALA A 1031 -8.08 -33.36 2.29
N GLY A 1032 -7.92 -34.56 1.72
CA GLY A 1032 -8.88 -35.65 1.88
C GLY A 1032 -10.26 -35.42 1.22
N LEU A 1033 -10.40 -34.41 0.36
CA LEU A 1033 -11.67 -34.01 -0.26
C LEU A 1033 -12.07 -34.87 -1.46
N MET A 1034 -11.12 -35.56 -2.11
CA MET A 1034 -11.40 -36.42 -3.27
C MET A 1034 -11.97 -37.80 -2.90
N ASN A 1035 -11.74 -38.27 -1.66
CA ASN A 1035 -12.02 -39.65 -1.24
C ASN A 1035 -13.10 -39.77 -0.16
N ARG A 1036 -13.95 -38.75 0.02
CA ARG A 1036 -15.09 -38.84 0.95
C ARG A 1036 -16.15 -39.77 0.33
N VAL A 1037 -16.05 -41.05 0.66
CA VAL A 1037 -17.15 -42.00 0.46
C VAL A 1037 -18.31 -41.49 1.32
N ASP A 1038 -19.42 -41.12 0.69
CA ASP A 1038 -20.65 -40.86 1.42
C ASP A 1038 -21.13 -42.19 2.00
N VAL A 1039 -20.78 -42.41 3.26
CA VAL A 1039 -21.08 -43.64 3.99
C VAL A 1039 -22.59 -43.88 4.05
N GLU A 1040 -23.41 -42.82 4.10
CA GLU A 1040 -24.87 -42.96 4.10
C GLU A 1040 -25.40 -43.34 2.71
N ALA A 1041 -24.86 -42.75 1.64
CA ALA A 1041 -25.21 -43.14 0.27
C ALA A 1041 -24.77 -44.56 -0.06
N GLU A 1042 -23.58 -44.99 0.36
CA GLU A 1042 -23.12 -46.37 0.17
C GLU A 1042 -23.88 -47.35 1.08
N ILE A 1043 -24.27 -46.98 2.31
CA ILE A 1043 -25.20 -47.77 3.14
C ILE A 1043 -26.57 -47.86 2.48
N ALA A 1044 -27.09 -46.78 1.91
CA ALA A 1044 -28.37 -46.77 1.21
C ALA A 1044 -28.34 -47.64 -0.05
N LYS A 1045 -27.25 -47.57 -0.82
CA LYS A 1045 -27.00 -48.40 -2.01
C LYS A 1045 -26.84 -49.87 -1.65
N ALA A 1046 -26.09 -50.19 -0.59
CA ALA A 1046 -25.97 -51.54 -0.06
C ALA A 1046 -27.32 -52.09 0.43
N LYS A 1047 -28.14 -51.27 1.12
CA LYS A 1047 -29.50 -51.64 1.52
C LYS A 1047 -30.42 -51.86 0.31
N ALA A 1048 -30.31 -51.04 -0.73
CA ALA A 1048 -31.08 -51.19 -1.96
C ALA A 1048 -30.68 -52.45 -2.74
N GLU A 1049 -29.38 -52.75 -2.85
CA GLU A 1049 -28.89 -54.00 -3.44
C GLU A 1049 -29.33 -55.23 -2.63
N MET A 1050 -29.27 -55.16 -1.30
CA MET A 1050 -29.74 -56.24 -0.43
C MET A 1050 -31.25 -56.47 -0.57
N ALA A 1051 -32.05 -55.40 -0.63
CA ALA A 1051 -33.48 -55.47 -0.88
C ALA A 1051 -33.79 -56.06 -2.27
N GLY A 1052 -33.02 -55.68 -3.29
CA GLY A 1052 -33.13 -56.24 -4.65
C GLY A 1052 -32.80 -57.73 -4.69
N ARG A 1053 -31.73 -58.16 -4.02
CA ARG A 1053 -31.37 -59.59 -3.89
C ARG A 1053 -32.42 -60.39 -3.11
N LEU A 1054 -32.96 -59.84 -2.03
CA LEU A 1054 -34.05 -60.45 -1.25
C LEU A 1054 -35.34 -60.57 -2.08
N ALA A 1055 -35.70 -59.53 -2.84
CA ALA A 1055 -36.86 -59.57 -3.74
C ALA A 1055 -36.68 -60.62 -4.84
N GLY A 1056 -35.48 -60.72 -5.43
CA GLY A 1056 -35.13 -61.77 -6.40
C GLY A 1056 -35.20 -63.19 -5.82
N ALA A 1057 -34.68 -63.39 -4.60
CA ALA A 1057 -34.77 -64.68 -3.90
C ALA A 1057 -36.22 -65.07 -3.56
N LEU A 1058 -37.06 -64.09 -3.17
CA LEU A 1058 -38.48 -64.30 -2.90
C LEU A 1058 -39.30 -64.58 -4.18
N LEU A 1059 -38.95 -63.95 -5.30
CA LEU A 1059 -39.52 -64.27 -6.62
C LEU A 1059 -39.13 -65.69 -7.07
N GLY A 1060 -37.88 -66.10 -6.83
CA GLY A 1060 -37.43 -67.48 -7.09
C GLY A 1060 -38.13 -68.55 -6.22
N LEU A 1061 -38.56 -68.19 -5.00
CA LEU A 1061 -39.40 -69.03 -4.14
C LEU A 1061 -40.83 -69.16 -4.68
N ALA A 1062 -41.37 -68.12 -5.32
CA ALA A 1062 -42.71 -68.14 -5.91
C ALA A 1062 -42.77 -68.95 -7.23
N GLU A 1063 -41.64 -69.08 -7.93
CA GLU A 1063 -41.51 -69.85 -9.19
C GLU A 1063 -41.08 -71.32 -8.99
N GLY A 1064 -41.09 -71.84 -7.76
CA GLY A 1064 -41.00 -73.28 -7.49
C GLY A 1064 -39.58 -73.87 -7.35
N GLY A 1065 -38.57 -73.06 -7.01
CA GLY A 1065 -37.21 -73.54 -6.74
C GLY A 1065 -37.06 -74.29 -5.40
N GLU A 1066 -36.24 -75.35 -5.38
CA GLU A 1066 -36.01 -76.21 -4.20
C GLU A 1066 -35.42 -75.44 -2.99
N ALA A 1067 -36.05 -75.62 -1.82
CA ALA A 1067 -35.74 -74.93 -0.56
C ALA A 1067 -34.25 -74.95 -0.08
N PRO A 1068 -33.42 -75.98 -0.35
CA PRO A 1068 -32.04 -76.00 0.14
C PRO A 1068 -31.11 -74.98 -0.56
N ALA A 1069 -31.35 -74.67 -1.83
CA ALA A 1069 -30.52 -73.74 -2.60
C ALA A 1069 -30.71 -72.27 -2.16
N VAL A 1070 -31.93 -71.93 -1.73
CA VAL A 1070 -32.28 -70.59 -1.27
C VAL A 1070 -31.65 -70.27 0.09
N ALA A 1071 -31.58 -71.27 0.99
CA ALA A 1071 -30.92 -71.13 2.29
C ALA A 1071 -29.41 -70.85 2.16
N ALA A 1072 -28.74 -71.46 1.18
CA ALA A 1072 -27.33 -71.20 0.89
C ALA A 1072 -27.11 -69.76 0.36
N SER A 1073 -28.02 -69.24 -0.47
CA SER A 1073 -27.92 -67.87 -0.99
C SER A 1073 -28.19 -66.79 0.09
N LEU A 1074 -29.08 -67.07 1.05
CA LEU A 1074 -29.38 -66.16 2.16
C LEU A 1074 -28.25 -66.10 3.18
N VAL A 1075 -27.55 -67.22 3.43
CA VAL A 1075 -26.35 -67.23 4.28
C VAL A 1075 -25.18 -66.51 3.59
N SER A 1076 -25.05 -66.61 2.26
CA SER A 1076 -24.08 -65.85 1.47
C SER A 1076 -24.39 -64.35 1.35
N ALA A 1077 -25.62 -63.92 1.62
CA ALA A 1077 -26.02 -62.51 1.59
C ALA A 1077 -25.96 -61.83 2.97
N ALA A 1078 -25.80 -62.61 4.04
CA ALA A 1078 -25.69 -62.14 5.43
C ALA A 1078 -24.23 -62.13 5.96
N ALA A 1079 -23.31 -62.79 5.24
CA ALA A 1079 -21.86 -62.68 5.40
C ALA A 1079 -21.32 -61.68 4.38
#